data_AF-A0A673AZ29-F1
#
_entry.id   AF-A0A673AZ29-F1
#
_cell.length_a   1.000
_cell.length_b   1.000
_cell.length_c   1.000
_cell.angle_alpha   90.00
_cell.angle_beta   90.00
_cell.angle_gamma   90.00
#
_symmetry.space_group_name_H-M   'P 1'
#
loop_
_entity.id
_entity.type
_entity.pdbx_description
1 polymer ?
#
loop_
_entity_poly.entity_id
_entity_poly.type
_entity_poly.pdbx_seq_one_letter_code
_entity_poly.pdbx_strand_id
1 'polypeptide(L)'
;MALEEGARSCLLRVRNRLEQDIKPSYLMDHMISDGVLTVDEEEKIRTQAVELLELLLRKDNHAYISFYNALIKEAYDDLANLLHDDLPNISPSVYKSFPDGCTPYVQTVLSEGGVPQRPVVFVSRPELVNRIREKLYRLQKEPGWVTVFGMAGSGKSVLAAEAVRHHGLIEECFPGGVHWLSIGQLDKPDLLAKIQSLCFRLEQSLDSQSLQRPPNSLDEAKERLRFLMLRRYPRSLLILDDIWDSTVLKALDIHCRILLTTRNRSLTDSVSGAKYEVEVESGLEDNKGLEILALYTKTKLQGLPEEARSIVRECKGSPLVVSLIGALLKDKPNRWRYYLCQLQQKQFKRIRKSSSYDYDALDQAMAASIEVLPDEHRDLYKDLTVLEKDIKIPAKVLSVLWDMEPEEVEDILEEFVNKSLLYVDSNNKPYLYYLHDLQLDFLVEQNRNELESLHTKVVRQYQQHYKDGHPTSGDDECLYWIRFLTYHMAKANLSQELYALMFSLDWVNIKAQIMGPAHLINDYVEYGPILDKEAHQPTNGHFQEFLSLNGHQLEQRPFPDVVQLALSEPHNSEVYRQALVKAQEGASRGKLYIDWLNKSSVESLSLLVIHPHQGSIYSACFSHDGTKIASCGASKMLKVFKSKSGEKLMEIQAHDEEVLCCAFSPDDRLLATCSSDKKVKVWNVERAMLLRVFEEEHEEQVNHCQFTNTTRRLLLATCSNDKFLNLWNLNKPSSQNTVFGHFEPVNHCCFSPDDNFLSTSSNDGTVKLFQVSSANEWKTINVREMFTESDEEVLVKCSTWTADGKRIICAARNDVWVFDVETSDMLLEIRTNRLSMVQYCHACPTSNLLAIAYSNYAVELWDLGSNKKMADCSGHLSWVQRVQFSPDGSQLLSCSDDQTVRLWETKKVHTSSAVCLKRDSDVLFTDEEIIVSAADNCNRLLLATLLGHTKTVLHCQFSQNGQTLITSSEDTTIRVWRWQSGECKVLQGHKEQVRCFSLLSKSPTETTLLSWSFDGTVKVALTHIGEKLQDIEAHREAILSCHVSPDGCFFATTSADKMIKRCARLWPDFDLLSGLRIGHQDCVRSCRFSWDSQRLATGDDNGQIRLWSVKDGSLLKICSRDGKDGMDSLHGGWVTDLHFSPDDSLLVSTGGYIKWWNVDKGEALQTFFPTGSALKKIHVSPDFSTFVTIDNIGILYILQRLM
;
A
#
# COMPACT_ATOMS: atom_id res chain seq x y z
N MET A 1 -49.99 -18.63 36.47
CA MET A 1 -49.59 -17.52 37.36
C MET A 1 -49.51 -16.27 36.51
N ALA A 2 -49.99 -15.13 36.96
CA ALA A 2 -49.94 -13.90 36.17
C ALA A 2 -48.52 -13.29 36.23
N LEU A 3 -48.11 -12.63 35.14
CA LEU A 3 -46.86 -11.87 35.07
C LEU A 3 -46.77 -10.82 36.20
N GLU A 4 -45.63 -10.73 36.87
CA GLU A 4 -45.36 -9.73 37.91
C GLU A 4 -45.50 -8.29 37.38
N GLU A 5 -45.97 -7.39 38.24
CA GLU A 5 -46.30 -6.02 37.87
C GLU A 5 -45.08 -5.21 37.37
N GLY A 6 -43.89 -5.47 37.93
CA GLY A 6 -42.63 -4.87 37.47
C GLY A 6 -42.26 -5.28 36.04
N ALA A 7 -42.20 -6.60 35.78
CA ALA A 7 -41.93 -7.16 34.46
C ALA A 7 -42.96 -6.71 33.42
N ARG A 8 -44.25 -6.69 33.80
CA ARG A 8 -45.33 -6.20 32.93
C ARG A 8 -45.20 -4.71 32.61
N SER A 9 -44.85 -3.89 33.60
CA SER A 9 -44.64 -2.45 33.41
C SER A 9 -43.42 -2.16 32.56
N CYS A 10 -42.36 -2.97 32.67
CA CYS A 10 -41.14 -2.84 31.87
C CYS A 10 -41.40 -3.17 30.39
N LEU A 11 -42.07 -4.29 30.10
CA LEU A 11 -42.47 -4.63 28.72
C LEU A 11 -43.32 -3.54 28.08
N LEU A 12 -44.26 -2.95 28.83
CA LEU A 12 -45.09 -1.84 28.32
C LEU A 12 -44.29 -0.55 28.09
N ARG A 13 -43.27 -0.28 28.91
CA ARG A 13 -42.39 0.90 28.77
C ARG A 13 -41.49 0.80 27.54
N VAL A 14 -40.95 -0.39 27.25
CA VAL A 14 -39.98 -0.62 26.16
C VAL A 14 -40.65 -1.09 24.87
N ARG A 15 -41.97 -1.34 24.88
CA ARG A 15 -42.79 -1.84 23.78
C ARG A 15 -42.44 -1.22 22.42
N ASN A 16 -42.41 0.11 22.31
CA ASN A 16 -42.17 0.79 21.03
C ASN A 16 -40.78 0.49 20.43
N ARG A 17 -39.75 0.26 21.25
CA ARG A 17 -38.40 -0.12 20.76
C ARG A 17 -38.36 -1.60 20.39
N LEU A 18 -38.96 -2.44 21.23
CA LEU A 18 -39.08 -3.88 20.96
C LEU A 18 -39.86 -4.13 19.64
N GLU A 19 -40.89 -3.35 19.35
CA GLU A 19 -41.67 -3.46 18.11
C GLU A 19 -40.89 -3.07 16.85
N GLN A 20 -39.92 -2.16 16.95
CA GLN A 20 -39.13 -1.68 15.81
C GLN A 20 -37.97 -2.61 15.47
N ASP A 21 -37.32 -3.16 16.50
CA ASP A 21 -36.01 -3.79 16.34
C ASP A 21 -36.08 -5.33 16.39
N ILE A 22 -37.15 -5.91 16.93
CA ILE A 22 -37.27 -7.38 17.07
C ILE A 22 -37.82 -8.03 15.81
N LYS A 23 -37.12 -9.08 15.36
CA LYS A 23 -37.63 -10.08 14.42
C LYS A 23 -38.20 -11.28 15.21
N PRO A 24 -39.53 -11.52 15.21
CA PRO A 24 -40.17 -12.55 16.05
C PRO A 24 -39.77 -13.99 15.70
N SER A 25 -39.49 -14.29 14.44
CA SER A 25 -39.14 -15.64 13.95
C SER A 25 -38.01 -16.25 14.77
N TYR A 26 -36.91 -15.51 14.92
CA TYR A 26 -35.72 -15.98 15.64
C TYR A 26 -35.93 -16.17 17.14
N LEU A 27 -36.79 -15.35 17.76
CA LEU A 27 -37.05 -15.46 19.20
C LEU A 27 -38.01 -16.61 19.52
N MET A 28 -39.01 -16.85 18.65
CA MET A 28 -40.04 -17.86 18.87
C MET A 28 -39.47 -19.27 18.92
N ASP A 29 -38.48 -19.60 18.08
CA ASP A 29 -37.80 -20.91 18.10
C ASP A 29 -37.23 -21.27 19.48
N HIS A 30 -36.57 -20.31 20.13
CA HIS A 30 -36.03 -20.50 21.47
C HIS A 30 -37.13 -20.66 22.51
N MET A 31 -38.22 -19.89 22.38
CA MET A 31 -39.34 -19.95 23.32
C MET A 31 -40.21 -21.20 23.15
N ILE A 32 -40.28 -21.76 21.95
CA ILE A 32 -40.93 -23.05 21.67
C ILE A 32 -40.07 -24.19 22.23
N SER A 33 -38.76 -24.13 22.06
CA SER A 33 -37.80 -25.08 22.65
C SER A 33 -37.89 -25.10 24.18
N ASP A 34 -38.08 -23.94 24.79
CA ASP A 34 -38.29 -23.79 26.24
C ASP A 34 -39.70 -24.25 26.71
N GLY A 35 -40.61 -24.55 25.78
CA GLY A 35 -41.97 -25.03 26.06
C GLY A 35 -42.97 -23.94 26.47
N VAL A 36 -42.66 -22.67 26.21
CA VAL A 36 -43.47 -21.50 26.57
C VAL A 36 -44.52 -21.16 25.49
N LEU A 37 -44.13 -21.33 24.23
CA LEU A 37 -44.94 -21.12 23.04
C LEU A 37 -45.27 -22.46 22.38
N THR A 38 -46.50 -22.60 21.87
CA THR A 38 -46.90 -23.76 21.06
C THR A 38 -46.77 -23.47 19.57
N VAL A 39 -46.55 -24.49 18.74
CA VAL A 39 -46.50 -24.35 17.26
C VAL A 39 -47.79 -23.71 16.70
N ASP A 40 -48.95 -23.96 17.31
CA ASP A 40 -50.22 -23.30 16.95
C ASP A 40 -50.29 -21.80 17.31
N GLU A 41 -49.48 -21.35 18.28
CA GLU A 41 -49.33 -19.93 18.66
C GLU A 41 -48.34 -19.23 17.72
N GLU A 42 -47.30 -19.95 17.27
CA GLU A 42 -46.34 -19.50 16.26
C GLU A 42 -47.02 -19.24 14.90
N GLU A 43 -47.87 -20.16 14.42
CA GLU A 43 -48.62 -19.96 13.16
C GLU A 43 -49.59 -18.77 13.22
N LYS A 44 -50.08 -18.42 14.43
CA LYS A 44 -50.94 -17.24 14.64
C LYS A 44 -50.15 -15.94 14.68
N ILE A 45 -48.94 -15.94 15.22
CA ILE A 45 -48.03 -14.80 15.25
C ILE A 45 -47.30 -14.76 13.90
N ARG A 46 -48.02 -14.35 12.86
CA ARG A 46 -47.41 -14.26 11.53
C ARG A 46 -46.70 -12.91 11.41
N THR A 47 -45.37 -12.95 11.57
CA THR A 47 -44.36 -11.89 11.36
C THR A 47 -44.46 -10.59 12.19
N GLN A 48 -45.51 -10.37 12.98
CA GLN A 48 -45.66 -9.11 13.73
C GLN A 48 -45.15 -9.21 15.18
N ALA A 49 -44.14 -8.39 15.52
CA ALA A 49 -43.61 -8.28 16.89
C ALA A 49 -44.67 -7.82 17.91
N VAL A 50 -45.67 -7.06 17.45
CA VAL A 50 -46.80 -6.59 18.25
C VAL A 50 -47.60 -7.75 18.84
N GLU A 51 -47.91 -8.78 18.05
CA GLU A 51 -48.71 -9.93 18.49
C GLU A 51 -47.92 -10.82 19.48
N LEU A 52 -46.62 -10.98 19.26
CA LEU A 52 -45.73 -11.69 20.19
C LEU A 52 -45.70 -11.01 21.56
N LEU A 53 -45.55 -9.68 21.58
CA LEU A 53 -45.52 -8.88 22.81
C LEU A 53 -46.88 -8.88 23.53
N GLU A 54 -48.00 -8.86 22.79
CA GLU A 54 -49.33 -9.00 23.39
C GLU A 54 -49.59 -10.38 24.00
N LEU A 55 -49.05 -11.42 23.39
CA LEU A 55 -49.12 -12.79 23.91
C LEU A 55 -48.24 -12.95 25.15
N LEU A 56 -47.04 -12.36 25.15
CA LEU A 56 -46.14 -12.31 26.31
C LEU A 56 -46.76 -11.63 27.53
N LEU A 57 -47.49 -10.53 27.34
CA LEU A 57 -48.20 -9.81 28.41
C LEU A 57 -49.31 -10.66 29.09
N ARG A 58 -49.74 -11.76 28.46
CA ARG A 58 -50.77 -12.67 28.97
C ARG A 58 -50.20 -13.95 29.59
N LYS A 59 -48.89 -14.19 29.45
CA LYS A 59 -48.20 -15.39 29.96
C LYS A 59 -47.59 -15.13 31.35
N ASP A 60 -46.87 -16.12 31.88
CA ASP A 60 -46.30 -16.08 33.23
C ASP A 60 -44.86 -15.53 33.25
N ASN A 61 -44.29 -15.38 34.45
CA ASN A 61 -42.91 -14.92 34.65
C ASN A 61 -41.87 -15.80 33.93
N HIS A 62 -42.19 -17.07 33.69
CA HIS A 62 -41.31 -17.98 32.95
C HIS A 62 -41.20 -17.59 31.47
N ALA A 63 -42.31 -17.16 30.86
CA ALA A 63 -42.32 -16.67 29.49
C ALA A 63 -41.48 -15.39 29.30
N TYR A 64 -41.51 -14.48 30.28
CA TYR A 64 -40.69 -13.27 30.27
C TYR A 64 -39.20 -13.56 30.31
N ILE A 65 -38.79 -14.51 31.17
CA ILE A 65 -37.38 -14.94 31.28
C ILE A 65 -36.94 -15.66 30.00
N SER A 66 -37.79 -16.52 29.43
CA SER A 66 -37.49 -17.19 28.16
C SER A 66 -37.33 -16.18 27.02
N PHE A 67 -38.19 -15.16 26.94
CA PHE A 67 -38.06 -14.07 25.97
C PHE A 67 -36.79 -13.23 26.17
N TYR A 68 -36.45 -12.86 27.41
CA TYR A 68 -35.20 -12.19 27.74
C TYR A 68 -33.96 -13.01 27.33
N ASN A 69 -33.98 -14.32 27.61
CA ASN A 69 -32.91 -15.22 27.20
C ASN A 69 -32.84 -15.38 25.68
N ALA A 70 -33.96 -15.39 24.98
CA ALA A 70 -34.01 -15.41 23.52
C ALA A 70 -33.38 -14.13 22.93
N LEU A 71 -33.66 -12.96 23.52
CA LEU A 71 -33.04 -11.70 23.09
C LEU A 71 -31.51 -11.71 23.23
N ILE A 72 -30.99 -12.27 24.33
CA ILE A 72 -29.54 -12.45 24.51
C ILE A 72 -28.98 -13.46 23.50
N LYS A 73 -29.70 -14.56 23.25
CA LYS A 73 -29.26 -15.59 22.29
C LYS A 73 -29.14 -15.03 20.87
N GLU A 74 -30.03 -14.12 20.49
CA GLU A 74 -30.07 -13.47 19.18
C GLU A 74 -29.30 -12.13 19.14
N ALA A 75 -28.44 -11.86 20.14
CA ALA A 75 -27.56 -10.68 20.20
C ALA A 75 -28.28 -9.32 20.16
N TYR A 76 -29.48 -9.24 20.73
CA TYR A 76 -30.18 -7.97 20.99
C TYR A 76 -29.77 -7.39 22.36
N ASP A 77 -28.47 -7.14 22.57
CA ASP A 77 -27.92 -6.77 23.88
C ASP A 77 -28.49 -5.44 24.41
N ASP A 78 -28.69 -4.45 23.53
CA ASP A 78 -29.30 -3.16 23.90
C ASP A 78 -30.73 -3.31 24.39
N LEU A 79 -31.51 -4.21 23.78
CA LEU A 79 -32.90 -4.48 24.17
C LEU A 79 -32.97 -5.37 25.41
N ALA A 80 -32.07 -6.35 25.51
CA ALA A 80 -31.95 -7.20 26.68
C ALA A 80 -31.58 -6.37 27.91
N ASN A 81 -30.62 -5.45 27.80
CA ASN A 81 -30.22 -4.56 28.89
C ASN A 81 -31.39 -3.71 29.42
N LEU A 82 -32.30 -3.28 28.54
CA LEU A 82 -33.51 -2.54 28.94
C LEU A 82 -34.51 -3.37 29.74
N LEU A 83 -34.47 -4.70 29.61
CA LEU A 83 -35.35 -5.65 30.31
C LEU A 83 -34.70 -6.28 31.55
N HIS A 84 -33.39 -6.08 31.75
CA HIS A 84 -32.58 -6.74 32.79
C HIS A 84 -32.95 -6.28 34.21
N ASP A 85 -33.17 -4.97 34.41
CA ASP A 85 -33.36 -4.37 35.74
C ASP A 85 -34.66 -4.85 36.44
N ASP A 86 -35.65 -5.33 35.67
CA ASP A 86 -36.99 -5.67 36.14
C ASP A 86 -37.31 -7.19 36.02
N LEU A 87 -36.29 -8.05 36.03
CA LEU A 87 -36.45 -9.52 35.96
C LEU A 87 -37.16 -10.07 37.22
N PRO A 88 -38.23 -10.89 37.06
CA PRO A 88 -39.00 -11.42 38.19
C PRO A 88 -38.20 -12.43 39.04
N ASN A 89 -38.28 -12.30 40.37
CA ASN A 89 -37.53 -13.12 41.33
C ASN A 89 -38.17 -14.51 41.50
N ILE A 90 -37.74 -15.49 40.70
CA ILE A 90 -38.07 -16.91 40.91
C ILE A 90 -36.92 -17.59 41.67
N SER A 91 -37.28 -18.46 42.63
CA SER A 91 -36.36 -19.24 43.47
C SER A 91 -35.20 -19.91 42.70
N PRO A 92 -34.01 -20.11 43.31
CA PRO A 92 -32.79 -20.60 42.63
C PRO A 92 -32.88 -22.01 42.03
N SER A 93 -34.00 -22.72 42.24
CA SER A 93 -34.21 -24.09 41.76
C SER A 93 -34.74 -24.19 40.32
N VAL A 94 -34.88 -23.06 39.60
CA VAL A 94 -35.28 -23.05 38.17
C VAL A 94 -34.27 -22.32 37.27
N TYR A 95 -33.11 -21.94 37.80
CA TYR A 95 -31.91 -22.13 36.98
C TYR A 95 -31.79 -23.65 36.80
N LYS A 96 -32.48 -24.21 35.80
CA LYS A 96 -31.82 -25.24 35.02
C LYS A 96 -30.54 -24.54 34.58
N SER A 97 -29.47 -24.76 35.35
CA SER A 97 -28.13 -24.79 34.82
C SER A 97 -28.30 -25.38 33.44
N PHE A 98 -28.06 -24.58 32.39
CA PHE A 98 -27.89 -25.14 31.07
C PHE A 98 -27.07 -26.41 31.29
N PRO A 99 -27.48 -27.60 30.78
CA PRO A 99 -26.82 -28.86 31.08
C PRO A 99 -25.28 -28.81 30.87
N ASP A 100 -24.80 -27.78 30.18
CA ASP A 100 -23.43 -27.55 29.73
C ASP A 100 -22.67 -26.38 30.40
N GLY A 101 -23.21 -25.67 31.41
CA GLY A 101 -22.44 -24.63 32.13
C GLY A 101 -22.28 -23.27 31.43
N CYS A 102 -23.12 -22.94 30.45
CA CYS A 102 -23.23 -21.59 29.88
C CYS A 102 -24.07 -20.67 30.78
N THR A 103 -23.50 -19.55 31.22
CA THR A 103 -24.20 -18.46 31.93
C THR A 103 -24.52 -17.32 30.94
N PRO A 104 -25.53 -16.46 31.21
CA PRO A 104 -25.82 -15.27 30.37
C PRO A 104 -24.58 -14.42 30.07
N TYR A 105 -23.71 -14.22 31.08
CA TYR A 105 -22.42 -13.53 30.94
C TYR A 105 -21.49 -14.15 29.88
N VAL A 106 -21.39 -15.48 29.84
CA VAL A 106 -20.56 -16.20 28.86
C VAL A 106 -21.14 -16.01 27.46
N GLN A 107 -22.47 -15.96 27.35
CA GLN A 107 -23.12 -15.78 26.07
C GLN A 107 -22.87 -14.39 25.49
N THR A 108 -22.97 -13.34 26.31
CA THR A 108 -22.67 -11.95 25.92
C THR A 108 -21.20 -11.79 25.51
N VAL A 109 -20.26 -12.34 26.29
CA VAL A 109 -18.83 -12.26 25.94
C VAL A 109 -18.51 -12.98 24.62
N LEU A 110 -19.20 -14.09 24.34
CA LEU A 110 -19.00 -14.86 23.10
C LEU A 110 -19.67 -14.20 21.89
N SER A 111 -20.83 -13.54 22.06
CA SER A 111 -21.48 -12.79 20.98
C SER A 111 -20.68 -11.54 20.61
N GLU A 112 -20.26 -10.72 21.59
CA GLU A 112 -19.35 -9.58 21.38
C GLU A 112 -18.03 -10.01 20.73
N GLY A 113 -17.57 -11.20 21.10
CA GLY A 113 -16.36 -11.83 20.57
C GLY A 113 -16.43 -12.31 19.14
N GLY A 114 -17.63 -12.44 18.58
CA GLY A 114 -17.86 -13.05 17.29
C GLY A 114 -17.65 -14.57 17.26
N VAL A 115 -17.85 -15.28 18.37
CA VAL A 115 -17.65 -16.74 18.40
C VAL A 115 -18.85 -17.45 17.72
N PRO A 116 -18.64 -18.27 16.68
CA PRO A 116 -19.72 -18.93 15.95
C PRO A 116 -20.64 -19.72 16.87
N GLN A 117 -21.95 -19.64 16.64
CA GLN A 117 -22.95 -20.40 17.38
C GLN A 117 -22.82 -21.91 17.13
N ARG A 118 -23.46 -22.71 17.99
CA ARG A 118 -23.48 -24.17 17.82
C ARG A 118 -24.21 -24.52 16.52
N PRO A 119 -23.76 -25.54 15.78
CA PRO A 119 -24.49 -26.02 14.61
C PRO A 119 -25.88 -26.53 15.01
N VAL A 120 -26.82 -26.53 14.05
CA VAL A 120 -28.24 -26.93 14.23
C VAL A 120 -28.39 -28.24 14.98
N VAL A 121 -27.53 -29.22 14.68
CA VAL A 121 -27.39 -30.45 15.46
C VAL A 121 -25.96 -30.55 15.98
N PHE A 122 -25.82 -30.58 17.31
CA PHE A 122 -24.55 -30.63 18.00
C PHE A 122 -24.45 -31.88 18.87
N VAL A 123 -23.33 -32.58 18.77
CA VAL A 123 -23.00 -33.72 19.63
C VAL A 123 -21.73 -33.40 20.42
N SER A 124 -21.83 -33.50 21.75
CA SER A 124 -20.70 -33.19 22.64
C SER A 124 -19.59 -34.22 22.52
N ARG A 125 -18.33 -33.75 22.39
CA ARG A 125 -17.09 -34.53 22.41
C ARG A 125 -16.24 -34.13 23.64
N PRO A 126 -16.63 -34.54 24.85
CA PRO A 126 -16.08 -33.99 26.09
C PRO A 126 -14.57 -34.25 26.25
N GLU A 127 -14.06 -35.39 25.77
CA GLU A 127 -12.64 -35.72 25.88
C GLU A 127 -11.73 -34.72 25.14
N LEU A 128 -12.06 -34.41 23.88
CA LEU A 128 -11.31 -33.44 23.08
C LEU A 128 -11.50 -32.01 23.60
N VAL A 129 -12.72 -31.63 23.98
CA VAL A 129 -13.01 -30.31 24.55
C VAL A 129 -12.24 -30.10 25.86
N ASN A 130 -12.21 -31.10 26.74
CA ASN A 130 -11.47 -31.04 27.99
C ASN A 130 -9.96 -30.98 27.76
N ARG A 131 -9.42 -31.68 26.75
CA ARG A 131 -8.01 -31.55 26.35
C ARG A 131 -7.67 -30.13 25.89
N ILE A 132 -8.53 -29.50 25.07
CA ILE A 132 -8.34 -28.11 24.63
C ILE A 132 -8.39 -27.18 25.84
N ARG A 133 -9.39 -27.32 26.71
CA ARG A 133 -9.53 -26.52 27.94
C ARG A 133 -8.31 -26.67 28.85
N GLU A 134 -7.81 -27.87 29.06
CA GLU A 134 -6.60 -28.12 29.85
C GLU A 134 -5.38 -27.37 29.28
N LYS A 135 -5.21 -27.33 27.95
CA LYS A 135 -4.14 -26.55 27.32
C LYS A 135 -4.36 -25.04 27.44
N LEU A 136 -5.60 -24.56 27.35
CA LEU A 136 -5.92 -23.15 27.57
C LEU A 136 -5.64 -22.72 29.01
N TYR A 137 -5.97 -23.56 30.02
CA TYR A 137 -5.63 -23.29 31.42
C TYR A 137 -4.12 -23.19 31.66
N ARG A 138 -3.28 -23.89 30.88
CA ARG A 138 -1.82 -23.82 31.00
C ARG A 138 -1.23 -22.49 30.52
N LEU A 139 -1.94 -21.73 29.67
CA LEU A 139 -1.50 -20.40 29.25
C LEU A 139 -1.54 -19.37 30.39
N GLN A 140 -2.44 -19.55 31.37
CA GLN A 140 -2.64 -18.65 32.53
C GLN A 140 -2.47 -17.16 32.18
N LYS A 141 -1.34 -16.55 32.58
CA LYS A 141 -1.04 -15.13 32.42
C LYS A 141 -0.04 -14.83 31.30
N GLU A 142 0.56 -15.83 30.66
CA GLU A 142 1.58 -15.64 29.63
C GLU A 142 0.97 -15.72 28.21
N PRO A 143 1.56 -15.02 27.22
CA PRO A 143 1.20 -15.22 25.83
C PRO A 143 1.64 -16.59 25.33
N GLY A 144 0.87 -17.19 24.44
CA GLY A 144 1.15 -18.52 23.93
C GLY A 144 0.05 -19.05 23.03
N TRP A 145 0.32 -20.22 22.46
CA TRP A 145 -0.40 -20.79 21.33
C TRP A 145 -0.99 -22.14 21.72
N VAL A 146 -2.30 -22.30 21.48
CA VAL A 146 -2.97 -23.61 21.51
C VAL A 146 -3.42 -23.94 20.10
N THR A 147 -2.93 -25.04 19.55
CA THR A 147 -3.17 -25.47 18.17
C THR A 147 -4.07 -26.69 18.14
N VAL A 148 -5.21 -26.56 17.48
CA VAL A 148 -6.14 -27.65 17.19
C VAL A 148 -6.00 -28.03 15.72
N PHE A 149 -5.42 -29.21 15.44
CA PHE A 149 -5.17 -29.64 14.06
C PHE A 149 -5.82 -30.98 13.70
N GLY A 150 -6.14 -31.17 12.42
CA GLY A 150 -6.83 -32.38 11.92
C GLY A 150 -7.43 -32.21 10.52
N MET A 151 -7.95 -33.30 9.93
CA MET A 151 -8.45 -33.33 8.54
C MET A 151 -9.57 -32.30 8.25
N ALA A 152 -9.72 -31.92 6.97
CA ALA A 152 -10.81 -31.04 6.54
C ALA A 152 -12.18 -31.64 6.91
N GLY A 153 -13.12 -30.82 7.38
CA GLY A 153 -14.44 -31.28 7.80
C GLY A 153 -14.50 -32.06 9.12
N SER A 154 -13.41 -32.25 9.87
CA SER A 154 -13.40 -33.03 11.13
C SER A 154 -14.03 -32.33 12.35
N GLY A 155 -14.49 -31.09 12.21
CA GLY A 155 -15.17 -30.32 13.27
C GLY A 155 -14.25 -29.50 14.19
N LYS A 156 -13.05 -29.12 13.74
CA LYS A 156 -12.07 -28.36 14.54
C LYS A 156 -12.61 -27.01 15.04
N SER A 157 -13.22 -26.22 14.15
CA SER A 157 -13.77 -24.90 14.46
C SER A 157 -14.88 -25.00 15.51
N VAL A 158 -15.75 -26.01 15.39
CA VAL A 158 -16.81 -26.31 16.36
C VAL A 158 -16.22 -26.70 17.72
N LEU A 159 -15.16 -27.51 17.75
CA LEU A 159 -14.46 -27.89 18.98
C LEU A 159 -13.79 -26.68 19.66
N ALA A 160 -13.20 -25.77 18.90
CA ALA A 160 -12.58 -24.56 19.42
C ALA A 160 -13.63 -23.60 20.03
N ALA A 161 -14.77 -23.40 19.34
CA ALA A 161 -15.88 -22.60 19.85
C ALA A 161 -16.50 -23.22 21.13
N GLU A 162 -16.63 -24.55 21.20
CA GLU A 162 -17.15 -25.22 22.39
C GLU A 162 -16.16 -25.21 23.58
N ALA A 163 -14.86 -25.21 23.30
CA ALA A 163 -13.85 -25.13 24.35
C ALA A 163 -13.97 -23.86 25.19
N VAL A 164 -14.28 -22.73 24.54
CA VAL A 164 -14.43 -21.42 25.20
C VAL A 164 -15.82 -21.18 25.80
N ARG A 165 -16.83 -22.00 25.49
CA ARG A 165 -18.17 -22.00 26.11
C ARG A 165 -18.15 -22.61 27.52
N HIS A 166 -17.31 -22.07 28.41
CA HIS A 166 -17.20 -22.52 29.80
C HIS A 166 -16.97 -21.34 30.74
N HIS A 167 -17.87 -21.15 31.71
CA HIS A 167 -17.86 -20.01 32.62
C HIS A 167 -16.53 -19.84 33.37
N GLY A 168 -16.06 -20.90 34.06
CA GLY A 168 -14.81 -20.81 34.81
C GLY A 168 -13.57 -20.54 33.95
N LEU A 169 -13.60 -20.86 32.65
CA LEU A 169 -12.45 -20.60 31.78
C LEU A 169 -12.37 -19.12 31.40
N ILE A 170 -13.51 -18.52 31.04
CA ILE A 170 -13.57 -17.09 30.69
C ILE A 170 -13.30 -16.24 31.94
N GLU A 171 -13.92 -16.54 33.08
CA GLU A 171 -13.75 -15.75 34.29
C GLU A 171 -12.31 -15.78 34.83
N GLU A 172 -11.70 -16.97 34.91
CA GLU A 172 -10.37 -17.13 35.51
C GLU A 172 -9.23 -16.77 34.54
N CYS A 173 -9.31 -17.23 33.29
CA CYS A 173 -8.21 -17.11 32.32
C CYS A 173 -8.38 -15.94 31.36
N PHE A 174 -9.61 -15.63 30.93
CA PHE A 174 -9.86 -14.67 29.85
C PHE A 174 -10.93 -13.61 30.18
N PRO A 175 -10.80 -12.86 31.29
CA PRO A 175 -11.81 -11.87 31.68
C PRO A 175 -11.84 -10.66 30.73
N GLY A 176 -10.83 -10.49 29.88
CA GLY A 176 -10.79 -9.47 28.84
C GLY A 176 -11.62 -9.83 27.60
N GLY A 177 -12.30 -10.98 27.60
CA GLY A 177 -13.14 -11.45 26.50
C GLY A 177 -12.44 -12.41 25.55
N VAL A 178 -13.20 -12.89 24.58
CA VAL A 178 -12.74 -13.80 23.52
C VAL A 178 -13.02 -13.11 22.19
N HIS A 179 -12.10 -13.14 21.23
CA HIS A 179 -12.31 -12.56 19.90
C HIS A 179 -12.05 -13.61 18.83
N TRP A 180 -12.95 -13.74 17.87
CA TRP A 180 -12.88 -14.72 16.79
C TRP A 180 -12.59 -14.08 15.45
N LEU A 181 -11.63 -14.65 14.73
CA LEU A 181 -11.23 -14.24 13.39
C LEU A 181 -11.17 -15.46 12.46
N SER A 182 -12.07 -15.52 11.49
CA SER A 182 -11.99 -16.49 10.40
C SER A 182 -11.02 -16.02 9.33
N ILE A 183 -9.98 -16.81 9.11
CA ILE A 183 -8.94 -16.53 8.12
C ILE A 183 -9.24 -17.34 6.85
N GLY A 184 -9.08 -18.67 6.88
CA GLY A 184 -9.22 -19.51 5.67
C GLY A 184 -7.94 -19.49 4.80
N GLN A 185 -8.05 -19.95 3.55
CA GLN A 185 -6.94 -19.87 2.59
C GLN A 185 -6.92 -18.48 1.96
N LEU A 186 -6.16 -17.55 2.55
CA LEU A 186 -6.11 -16.15 2.10
C LEU A 186 -4.75 -15.72 1.57
N ASP A 187 -4.80 -14.82 0.60
CA ASP A 187 -3.67 -13.99 0.18
C ASP A 187 -3.49 -12.79 1.14
N LYS A 188 -2.32 -12.15 1.11
CA LYS A 188 -1.96 -11.04 2.03
C LYS A 188 -2.88 -9.81 2.02
N PRO A 189 -3.39 -9.31 0.88
CA PRO A 189 -4.33 -8.17 0.90
C PRO A 189 -5.64 -8.54 1.59
N ASP A 190 -6.07 -9.80 1.48
CA ASP A 190 -7.29 -10.28 2.14
C ASP A 190 -7.10 -10.40 3.65
N LEU A 191 -5.91 -10.80 4.09
CA LEU A 191 -5.55 -10.78 5.49
C LEU A 191 -5.60 -9.36 6.07
N LEU A 192 -5.11 -8.35 5.33
CA LEU A 192 -5.20 -6.96 5.77
C LEU A 192 -6.66 -6.54 5.97
N ALA A 193 -7.55 -6.86 5.04
CA ALA A 193 -8.97 -6.56 5.16
C ALA A 193 -9.60 -7.25 6.39
N LYS A 194 -9.22 -8.50 6.69
CA LYS A 194 -9.69 -9.21 7.89
C LYS A 194 -9.19 -8.55 9.19
N ILE A 195 -7.93 -8.13 9.25
CA ILE A 195 -7.37 -7.46 10.42
C ILE A 195 -7.95 -6.04 10.56
N GLN A 196 -8.14 -5.31 9.46
CA GLN A 196 -8.85 -4.02 9.47
C GLN A 196 -10.26 -4.18 10.05
N SER A 197 -11.01 -5.20 9.61
CA SER A 197 -12.35 -5.50 10.14
C SER A 197 -12.31 -5.82 11.64
N LEU A 198 -11.30 -6.58 12.10
CA LEU A 198 -11.11 -6.86 13.52
C LEU A 198 -10.76 -5.60 14.33
N CYS A 199 -9.80 -4.80 13.86
CA CYS A 199 -9.44 -3.52 14.49
C CYS A 199 -10.66 -2.61 14.58
N PHE A 200 -11.44 -2.52 13.50
CA PHE A 200 -12.67 -1.74 13.47
C PHE A 200 -13.70 -2.26 14.47
N ARG A 201 -13.91 -3.58 14.56
CA ARG A 201 -14.83 -4.18 15.56
C ARG A 201 -14.39 -3.87 16.99
N LEU A 202 -13.09 -3.95 17.28
CA LEU A 202 -12.53 -3.61 18.60
C LEU A 202 -12.66 -2.11 18.90
N GLU A 203 -12.69 -1.26 17.88
CA GLU A 203 -12.78 0.19 18.00
C GLU A 203 -14.22 0.74 17.99
N GLN A 204 -15.20 0.04 17.40
CA GLN A 204 -16.61 0.43 17.38
C GLN A 204 -17.21 0.62 18.78
N SER A 205 -16.64 -0.03 19.79
CA SER A 205 -17.02 0.13 21.20
C SER A 205 -16.51 1.43 21.85
N LEU A 206 -15.78 2.29 21.11
CA LEU A 206 -15.20 3.54 21.58
C LEU A 206 -16.08 4.75 21.19
N ASP A 207 -16.00 5.82 21.99
CA ASP A 207 -16.67 7.10 21.70
C ASP A 207 -16.39 7.61 20.28
N SER A 208 -17.45 8.12 19.64
CA SER A 208 -17.54 8.64 18.26
C SER A 208 -16.53 9.74 17.85
N GLN A 209 -15.59 10.10 18.73
CA GLN A 209 -14.61 11.16 18.50
C GLN A 209 -13.23 10.66 18.02
N SER A 210 -12.97 9.34 17.99
CA SER A 210 -11.68 8.77 17.57
C SER A 210 -11.78 7.69 16.50
N LEU A 211 -12.63 7.87 15.48
CA LEU A 211 -12.54 7.08 14.24
C LEU A 211 -11.24 7.43 13.51
N GLN A 212 -10.18 6.70 13.83
CA GLN A 212 -8.92 6.76 13.10
C GLN A 212 -9.00 5.89 11.84
N ARG A 213 -8.19 6.25 10.84
CA ARG A 213 -8.08 5.58 9.55
C ARG A 213 -7.93 4.05 9.70
N PRO A 214 -8.51 3.23 8.80
CA PRO A 214 -8.16 1.83 8.71
C PRO A 214 -6.66 1.70 8.39
N PRO A 215 -5.94 0.73 8.96
CA PRO A 215 -4.51 0.55 8.72
C PRO A 215 -4.25 0.18 7.25
N ASN A 216 -3.32 0.85 6.58
CA ASN A 216 -3.10 0.69 5.13
C ASN A 216 -2.09 -0.44 4.80
N SER A 217 -1.40 -0.94 5.81
CA SER A 217 -0.42 -2.02 5.70
C SER A 217 -0.66 -3.07 6.78
N LEU A 218 -0.19 -4.28 6.51
CA LEU A 218 -0.31 -5.40 7.44
C LEU A 218 0.45 -5.14 8.75
N ASP A 219 1.58 -4.44 8.67
CA ASP A 219 2.41 -4.09 9.82
C ASP A 219 1.74 -3.01 10.70
N GLU A 220 1.14 -1.98 10.09
CA GLU A 220 0.34 -0.99 10.82
C GLU A 220 -0.87 -1.66 11.48
N ALA A 221 -1.53 -2.58 10.77
CA ALA A 221 -2.68 -3.32 11.28
C ALA A 221 -2.29 -4.23 12.46
N LYS A 222 -1.15 -4.91 12.36
CA LYS A 222 -0.57 -5.75 13.42
C LYS A 222 -0.23 -4.94 14.66
N GLU A 223 0.51 -3.85 14.53
CA GLU A 223 0.91 -3.02 15.68
C GLU A 223 -0.29 -2.33 16.32
N ARG A 224 -1.29 -1.93 15.52
CA ARG A 224 -2.55 -1.41 16.02
C ARG A 224 -3.36 -2.46 16.78
N LEU A 225 -3.49 -3.67 16.22
CA LEU A 225 -4.14 -4.79 16.90
C LEU A 225 -3.41 -5.15 18.19
N ARG A 226 -2.07 -5.18 18.17
CA ARG A 226 -1.23 -5.39 19.35
C ARG A 226 -1.48 -4.33 20.43
N PHE A 227 -1.56 -3.06 20.03
CA PHE A 227 -1.88 -1.97 20.95
C PHE A 227 -3.26 -2.15 21.58
N LEU A 228 -4.29 -2.45 20.78
CA LEU A 228 -5.67 -2.69 21.25
C LEU A 228 -5.73 -3.87 22.22
N MET A 229 -5.13 -5.00 21.87
CA MET A 229 -5.17 -6.23 22.68
C MET A 229 -4.36 -6.09 23.99
N LEU A 230 -3.23 -5.39 23.99
CA LEU A 230 -2.41 -5.21 25.19
C LEU A 230 -2.93 -4.12 26.13
N ARG A 231 -3.43 -2.99 25.59
CA ARG A 231 -3.85 -1.85 26.42
C ARG A 231 -5.33 -1.81 26.73
N ARG A 232 -6.19 -2.21 25.79
CA ARG A 232 -7.66 -2.06 25.91
C ARG A 232 -8.35 -3.35 26.34
N TYR A 233 -7.94 -4.49 25.78
CA TYR A 233 -8.51 -5.81 26.10
C TYR A 233 -7.48 -6.72 26.80
N PRO A 234 -6.92 -6.33 27.96
CA PRO A 234 -5.90 -7.12 28.62
C PRO A 234 -6.49 -8.46 29.08
N ARG A 235 -5.73 -9.54 28.89
CA ARG A 235 -6.18 -10.92 29.19
C ARG A 235 -7.40 -11.36 28.37
N SER A 236 -7.46 -10.97 27.10
CA SER A 236 -8.35 -11.57 26.12
C SER A 236 -7.71 -12.80 25.43
N LEU A 237 -8.56 -13.62 24.81
CA LEU A 237 -8.17 -14.74 23.95
C LEU A 237 -8.52 -14.41 22.49
N LEU A 238 -7.55 -14.53 21.59
CA LEU A 238 -7.80 -14.41 20.15
C LEU A 238 -7.90 -15.81 19.52
N ILE A 239 -9.00 -16.10 18.83
CA ILE A 239 -9.23 -17.37 18.14
C ILE A 239 -9.07 -17.14 16.64
N LEU A 240 -8.17 -17.90 16.03
CA LEU A 240 -7.87 -17.84 14.60
C LEU A 240 -8.33 -19.13 13.91
N ASP A 241 -9.29 -19.01 13.00
CA ASP A 241 -9.94 -20.18 12.38
C ASP A 241 -9.43 -20.47 10.95
N ASP A 242 -9.19 -21.77 10.69
CA ASP A 242 -8.68 -22.40 9.47
C ASP A 242 -7.44 -21.70 8.87
N ILE A 243 -6.32 -21.72 9.62
CA ILE A 243 -5.04 -21.17 9.11
C ILE A 243 -4.34 -22.18 8.21
N TRP A 244 -3.91 -21.73 7.03
CA TRP A 244 -3.20 -22.54 6.04
C TRP A 244 -1.72 -22.21 5.88
N ASP A 245 -1.35 -20.94 6.09
CA ASP A 245 0.01 -20.44 5.87
C ASP A 245 0.65 -19.87 7.15
N SER A 246 1.94 -20.15 7.29
CA SER A 246 2.81 -19.65 8.35
C SER A 246 3.03 -18.14 8.25
N THR A 247 2.96 -17.55 7.06
CA THR A 247 3.11 -16.10 6.89
C THR A 247 1.96 -15.32 7.54
N VAL A 248 0.74 -15.85 7.39
CA VAL A 248 -0.47 -15.30 8.03
C VAL A 248 -0.37 -15.37 9.55
N LEU A 249 0.15 -16.48 10.07
CA LEU A 249 0.35 -16.66 11.51
C LEU A 249 1.37 -15.67 12.08
N LYS A 250 2.47 -15.38 11.36
CA LYS A 250 3.47 -14.37 11.76
C LYS A 250 2.92 -12.94 11.78
N ALA A 251 2.03 -12.61 10.85
CA ALA A 251 1.36 -11.31 10.83
C ALA A 251 0.48 -11.10 12.07
N LEU A 252 -0.02 -12.19 12.66
CA LEU A 252 -0.84 -12.17 13.87
C LEU A 252 -0.06 -12.51 15.15
N ASP A 253 1.28 -12.52 15.09
CA ASP A 253 2.13 -12.65 16.27
C ASP A 253 2.20 -11.32 17.05
N ILE A 254 1.12 -11.04 17.77
CA ILE A 254 0.91 -9.83 18.56
C ILE A 254 1.28 -10.02 20.05
N HIS A 255 2.00 -11.09 20.40
CA HIS A 255 2.34 -11.46 21.79
C HIS A 255 1.10 -11.58 22.70
N CYS A 256 0.04 -12.21 22.20
CA CYS A 256 -1.21 -12.45 22.91
C CYS A 256 -1.45 -13.96 23.14
N ARG A 257 -2.56 -14.29 23.82
CA ARG A 257 -3.03 -15.68 23.97
C ARG A 257 -3.85 -16.04 22.74
N ILE A 258 -3.42 -17.06 22.00
CA ILE A 258 -4.02 -17.42 20.73
C ILE A 258 -4.42 -18.89 20.70
N LEU A 259 -5.67 -19.16 20.31
CA LEU A 259 -6.18 -20.49 19.97
C LEU A 259 -6.32 -20.54 18.45
N LEU A 260 -5.66 -21.48 17.78
CA LEU A 260 -5.76 -21.59 16.32
C LEU A 260 -6.28 -22.96 15.89
N THR A 261 -7.06 -22.99 14.82
CA THR A 261 -7.47 -24.22 14.14
C THR A 261 -6.76 -24.33 12.79
N THR A 262 -6.29 -25.52 12.43
CA THR A 262 -5.57 -25.73 11.16
C THR A 262 -5.65 -27.16 10.64
N ARG A 263 -5.39 -27.35 9.35
CA ARG A 263 -5.17 -28.66 8.73
C ARG A 263 -3.72 -29.10 8.85
N ASN A 264 -2.79 -28.16 9.04
CA ASN A 264 -1.36 -28.40 8.99
C ASN A 264 -0.70 -28.19 10.36
N ARG A 265 -0.12 -29.26 10.91
CA ARG A 265 0.57 -29.26 12.19
C ARG A 265 1.79 -28.32 12.22
N SER A 266 2.53 -28.19 11.12
CA SER A 266 3.84 -27.51 11.11
C SER A 266 3.77 -25.98 11.12
N LEU A 267 2.58 -25.39 11.14
CA LEU A 267 2.43 -23.93 11.07
C LEU A 267 2.98 -23.21 12.31
N THR A 268 2.84 -23.81 13.49
CA THR A 268 3.32 -23.21 14.73
C THR A 268 4.83 -23.20 14.90
N ASP A 269 5.59 -23.90 14.05
CA ASP A 269 7.06 -23.87 14.08
C ASP A 269 7.62 -22.47 13.80
N SER A 270 6.85 -21.67 13.08
CA SER A 270 7.21 -20.34 12.59
C SER A 270 7.09 -19.19 13.60
N VAL A 271 6.51 -19.44 14.78
CA VAL A 271 6.23 -18.43 15.81
C VAL A 271 6.94 -18.73 17.12
N SER A 272 7.19 -17.71 17.94
CA SER A 272 7.84 -17.85 19.24
C SER A 272 6.83 -17.93 20.40
N GLY A 273 7.25 -18.46 21.56
CA GLY A 273 6.41 -18.58 22.78
C GLY A 273 5.99 -20.01 23.14
N ALA A 274 5.17 -20.15 24.19
CA ALA A 274 4.65 -21.44 24.66
C ALA A 274 3.67 -22.03 23.64
N LYS A 275 3.83 -23.32 23.29
CA LYS A 275 3.02 -24.00 22.27
C LYS A 275 2.41 -25.28 22.82
N TYR A 276 1.11 -25.45 22.62
CA TYR A 276 0.39 -26.65 23.01
C TYR A 276 -0.42 -27.18 21.82
N GLU A 277 -0.31 -28.48 21.57
CA GLU A 277 -0.96 -29.11 20.41
C GLU A 277 -2.08 -30.07 20.87
N VAL A 278 -3.19 -30.05 20.13
CA VAL A 278 -4.31 -30.98 20.26
C VAL A 278 -4.68 -31.52 18.89
N GLU A 279 -4.45 -32.82 18.70
CA GLU A 279 -4.83 -33.54 17.50
C GLU A 279 -6.32 -33.94 17.54
N VAL A 280 -7.02 -33.70 16.44
CA VAL A 280 -8.41 -34.09 16.20
C VAL A 280 -8.44 -35.20 15.16
N GLU A 281 -8.99 -36.34 15.56
CA GLU A 281 -9.15 -37.51 14.70
C GLU A 281 -9.96 -37.20 13.43
N SER A 282 -9.65 -37.94 12.35
CA SER A 282 -10.19 -37.72 11.00
C SER A 282 -11.69 -38.02 10.87
N GLY A 283 -12.31 -38.69 11.84
CA GLY A 283 -13.73 -39.00 11.87
C GLY A 283 -14.30 -39.07 13.29
N LEU A 284 -15.62 -39.01 13.37
CA LEU A 284 -16.41 -39.33 14.56
C LEU A 284 -16.46 -40.85 14.75
N GLU A 285 -16.47 -41.28 16.00
CA GLU A 285 -16.81 -42.65 16.35
C GLU A 285 -18.21 -43.02 15.83
N ASP A 286 -18.40 -44.28 15.42
CA ASP A 286 -19.68 -44.79 14.91
C ASP A 286 -20.86 -44.41 15.81
N ASN A 287 -20.68 -44.52 17.14
CA ASN A 287 -21.72 -44.19 18.12
C ASN A 287 -22.11 -42.70 18.10
N LYS A 288 -21.13 -41.82 17.92
CA LYS A 288 -21.34 -40.37 17.86
C LYS A 288 -21.95 -39.95 16.52
N GLY A 289 -21.57 -40.61 15.43
CA GLY A 289 -22.22 -40.44 14.13
C GLY A 289 -23.70 -40.87 14.15
N LEU A 290 -24.02 -41.98 14.83
CA LEU A 290 -25.41 -42.41 15.05
C LEU A 290 -26.18 -41.43 15.93
N GLU A 291 -25.53 -40.82 16.93
CA GLU A 291 -26.13 -39.79 17.78
C GLU A 291 -26.54 -38.56 16.96
N ILE A 292 -25.73 -38.13 15.99
CA ILE A 292 -26.09 -37.04 15.05
C ILE A 292 -27.35 -37.42 14.26
N LEU A 293 -27.38 -38.62 13.65
CA LEU A 293 -28.54 -39.09 12.89
C LEU A 293 -29.81 -39.23 13.76
N ALA A 294 -29.65 -39.67 15.01
CA ALA A 294 -30.73 -39.76 15.99
C ALA A 294 -31.32 -38.38 16.30
N LEU A 295 -30.47 -37.38 16.51
CA LEU A 295 -30.89 -36.00 16.79
C LEU A 295 -31.61 -35.36 15.58
N TYR A 296 -31.09 -35.53 14.37
CA TYR A 296 -31.76 -35.03 13.15
C TYR A 296 -33.15 -35.66 12.94
N THR A 297 -33.26 -36.97 13.17
CA THR A 297 -34.52 -37.71 12.97
C THR A 297 -35.45 -37.68 14.19
N LYS A 298 -35.04 -37.01 15.28
CA LYS A 298 -35.73 -36.98 16.59
C LYS A 298 -36.06 -38.39 17.13
N THR A 299 -35.23 -39.38 16.81
CA THR A 299 -35.36 -40.77 17.29
C THR A 299 -34.35 -41.09 18.39
N LYS A 300 -34.63 -42.09 19.23
CA LYS A 300 -33.64 -42.57 20.22
C LYS A 300 -32.62 -43.48 19.53
N LEU A 301 -31.38 -43.51 20.03
CA LEU A 301 -30.29 -44.38 19.53
C LEU A 301 -30.68 -45.86 19.36
N GLN A 302 -31.59 -46.37 20.20
CA GLN A 302 -32.09 -47.76 20.14
C GLN A 302 -33.16 -47.99 19.06
N GLY A 303 -33.77 -46.94 18.53
CA GLY A 303 -34.83 -46.98 17.52
C GLY A 303 -34.34 -46.71 16.08
N LEU A 304 -33.04 -46.55 15.88
CA LEU A 304 -32.46 -46.34 14.56
C LEU A 304 -32.42 -47.66 13.75
N PRO A 305 -32.70 -47.62 12.44
CA PRO A 305 -32.65 -48.80 11.58
C PRO A 305 -31.22 -49.30 11.37
N GLU A 306 -31.04 -50.58 11.00
CA GLU A 306 -29.71 -51.18 10.79
C GLU A 306 -28.90 -50.46 9.70
N GLU A 307 -29.61 -49.91 8.71
CA GLU A 307 -29.05 -49.07 7.64
C GLU A 307 -28.32 -47.84 8.19
N ALA A 308 -28.70 -47.30 9.36
CA ALA A 308 -28.06 -46.13 9.96
C ALA A 308 -26.57 -46.38 10.27
N ARG A 309 -26.22 -47.57 10.76
CA ARG A 309 -24.83 -47.96 11.02
C ARG A 309 -24.02 -48.07 9.74
N SER A 310 -24.63 -48.62 8.69
CA SER A 310 -23.99 -48.75 7.38
C SER A 310 -23.76 -47.37 6.76
N ILE A 311 -24.71 -46.45 6.86
CA ILE A 311 -24.56 -45.06 6.38
C ILE A 311 -23.37 -44.37 7.08
N VAL A 312 -23.30 -44.42 8.41
CA VAL A 312 -22.19 -43.78 9.16
C VAL A 312 -20.82 -44.33 8.75
N ARG A 313 -20.74 -45.64 8.46
CA ARG A 313 -19.51 -46.28 7.96
C ARG A 313 -19.14 -45.83 6.55
N GLU A 314 -20.11 -45.72 5.65
CA GLU A 314 -19.88 -45.19 4.29
C GLU A 314 -19.50 -43.70 4.31
N CYS A 315 -20.01 -42.93 5.29
CA CYS A 315 -19.61 -41.55 5.54
C CYS A 315 -18.21 -41.41 6.17
N LYS A 316 -17.54 -42.52 6.53
CA LYS A 316 -16.21 -42.58 7.14
C LYS A 316 -16.04 -41.65 8.35
N GLY A 317 -17.12 -41.44 9.11
CA GLY A 317 -17.13 -40.60 10.30
C GLY A 317 -17.00 -39.09 10.06
N SER A 318 -17.04 -38.57 8.82
CA SER A 318 -16.98 -37.11 8.61
C SER A 318 -18.24 -36.42 9.18
N PRO A 319 -18.12 -35.51 10.17
CA PRO A 319 -19.26 -34.78 10.73
C PRO A 319 -20.09 -34.05 9.68
N LEU A 320 -19.44 -33.48 8.66
CA LEU A 320 -20.10 -32.74 7.58
C LEU A 320 -21.02 -33.66 6.74
N VAL A 321 -20.49 -34.79 6.29
CA VAL A 321 -21.24 -35.75 5.46
C VAL A 321 -22.38 -36.38 6.26
N VAL A 322 -22.15 -36.71 7.53
CA VAL A 322 -23.19 -37.24 8.41
C VAL A 322 -24.31 -36.23 8.66
N SER A 323 -23.97 -34.93 8.78
CA SER A 323 -24.97 -33.86 8.96
C SER A 323 -25.80 -33.63 7.71
N LEU A 324 -25.20 -33.68 6.51
CA LEU A 324 -25.93 -33.60 5.24
C LEU A 324 -26.94 -34.75 5.09
N ILE A 325 -26.52 -35.99 5.32
CA ILE A 325 -27.43 -37.15 5.27
C ILE A 325 -28.47 -37.10 6.40
N GLY A 326 -28.09 -36.62 7.58
CA GLY A 326 -29.02 -36.40 8.70
C GLY A 326 -30.12 -35.41 8.34
N ALA A 327 -29.79 -34.27 7.73
CA ALA A 327 -30.76 -33.29 7.25
C ALA A 327 -31.71 -33.90 6.20
N LEU A 328 -31.20 -34.70 5.26
CA LEU A 328 -32.04 -35.40 4.29
C LEU A 328 -33.04 -36.39 4.92
N LEU A 329 -32.59 -37.10 5.95
CA LEU A 329 -33.41 -38.07 6.68
C LEU A 329 -34.42 -37.39 7.62
N LYS A 330 -34.15 -36.18 8.10
CA LYS A 330 -35.11 -35.34 8.83
C LYS A 330 -36.32 -35.03 7.94
N ASP A 331 -36.09 -34.66 6.68
CA ASP A 331 -37.15 -34.32 5.72
C ASP A 331 -37.87 -35.58 5.19
N LYS A 332 -37.12 -36.68 4.94
CA LYS A 332 -37.64 -37.93 4.37
C LYS A 332 -37.25 -39.15 5.20
N PRO A 333 -37.94 -39.41 6.34
CA PRO A 333 -37.54 -40.43 7.33
C PRO A 333 -37.63 -41.89 6.85
N ASN A 334 -38.30 -42.17 5.73
CA ASN A 334 -38.46 -43.54 5.19
C ASN A 334 -37.39 -43.94 4.15
N ARG A 335 -36.43 -43.07 3.82
CA ARG A 335 -35.49 -43.26 2.69
C ARG A 335 -34.09 -43.79 3.06
N TRP A 336 -33.93 -44.42 4.22
CA TRP A 336 -32.64 -44.96 4.69
C TRP A 336 -31.93 -45.87 3.68
N ARG A 337 -32.62 -46.90 3.14
CA ARG A 337 -32.04 -47.81 2.14
C ARG A 337 -31.66 -47.11 0.85
N TYR A 338 -32.45 -46.13 0.43
CA TYR A 338 -32.22 -45.38 -0.79
C TYR A 338 -30.91 -44.57 -0.71
N TYR A 339 -30.72 -43.82 0.37
CA TYR A 339 -29.50 -43.03 0.59
C TYR A 339 -28.27 -43.91 0.83
N LEU A 340 -28.43 -45.06 1.51
CA LEU A 340 -27.35 -46.04 1.63
C LEU A 340 -26.92 -46.60 0.26
N CYS A 341 -27.87 -46.95 -0.60
CA CYS A 341 -27.56 -47.41 -1.95
C CYS A 341 -26.90 -46.32 -2.81
N GLN A 342 -27.32 -45.05 -2.69
CA GLN A 342 -26.67 -43.95 -3.42
C GLN A 342 -25.22 -43.73 -2.96
N LEU A 343 -24.95 -43.72 -1.65
CA LEU A 343 -23.59 -43.62 -1.11
C LEU A 343 -22.68 -44.75 -1.62
N GLN A 344 -23.23 -45.97 -1.78
CA GLN A 344 -22.48 -47.13 -2.26
C GLN A 344 -22.25 -47.16 -3.78
N GLN A 345 -23.10 -46.49 -4.57
CA GLN A 345 -23.08 -46.60 -6.03
C GLN A 345 -21.94 -45.80 -6.71
N LYS A 346 -21.19 -44.96 -5.98
CA LYS A 346 -20.00 -44.21 -6.46
C LYS A 346 -20.14 -43.68 -7.89
N GLN A 347 -21.27 -43.03 -8.17
CA GLN A 347 -21.64 -42.67 -9.55
C GLN A 347 -20.83 -41.50 -10.10
N PHE A 348 -20.26 -40.67 -9.22
CA PHE A 348 -19.51 -39.47 -9.61
C PHE A 348 -18.03 -39.81 -9.85
N LYS A 349 -17.54 -39.58 -11.07
CA LYS A 349 -16.12 -39.72 -11.43
C LYS A 349 -15.54 -38.33 -11.76
N ARG A 350 -14.87 -37.71 -10.79
CA ARG A 350 -14.11 -36.47 -11.02
C ARG A 350 -13.02 -36.68 -12.08
N ILE A 351 -12.85 -35.69 -12.96
CA ILE A 351 -11.82 -35.72 -14.01
C ILE A 351 -10.43 -35.36 -13.44
N ARG A 352 -10.37 -34.58 -12.34
CA ARG A 352 -9.13 -34.27 -11.60
C ARG A 352 -9.14 -34.91 -10.19
N LYS A 353 -8.28 -35.92 -9.96
CA LYS A 353 -7.95 -36.43 -8.62
C LYS A 353 -6.63 -35.80 -8.16
N SER A 354 -6.67 -34.63 -7.52
CA SER A 354 -5.45 -33.90 -7.14
C SER A 354 -5.37 -33.51 -5.67
N SER A 355 -6.02 -34.23 -4.74
CA SER A 355 -5.76 -34.06 -3.31
C SER A 355 -5.98 -35.34 -2.50
N SER A 356 -5.46 -35.34 -1.26
CA SER A 356 -5.47 -36.44 -0.28
C SER A 356 -6.83 -36.72 0.37
N TYR A 357 -7.90 -36.04 -0.06
CA TYR A 357 -9.25 -36.19 0.48
C TYR A 357 -10.10 -37.16 -0.35
N ASP A 358 -10.98 -37.92 0.31
CA ASP A 358 -11.81 -38.94 -0.32
C ASP A 358 -13.19 -38.35 -0.64
N TYR A 359 -13.31 -37.75 -1.83
CA TYR A 359 -14.48 -36.96 -2.27
C TYR A 359 -15.74 -37.79 -2.55
N ASP A 360 -15.59 -39.10 -2.77
CA ASP A 360 -16.68 -39.96 -3.23
C ASP A 360 -17.93 -39.90 -2.34
N ALA A 361 -17.76 -39.89 -1.01
CA ALA A 361 -18.89 -39.86 -0.06
C ALA A 361 -19.52 -38.47 0.04
N LEU A 362 -18.73 -37.40 -0.09
CA LEU A 362 -19.21 -36.03 -0.02
C LEU A 362 -19.97 -35.65 -1.30
N ASP A 363 -19.42 -35.96 -2.48
CA ASP A 363 -20.03 -35.65 -3.77
C ASP A 363 -21.42 -36.31 -3.89
N GLN A 364 -21.58 -37.55 -3.39
CA GLN A 364 -22.88 -38.25 -3.36
C GLN A 364 -23.86 -37.63 -2.36
N ALA A 365 -23.40 -37.29 -1.14
CA ALA A 365 -24.24 -36.64 -0.14
C ALA A 365 -24.73 -35.25 -0.60
N MET A 366 -23.87 -34.49 -1.27
CA MET A 366 -24.21 -33.19 -1.88
C MET A 366 -25.23 -33.35 -3.01
N ALA A 367 -25.01 -34.29 -3.94
CA ALA A 367 -25.95 -34.56 -5.03
C ALA A 367 -27.35 -34.94 -4.50
N ALA A 368 -27.41 -35.84 -3.52
CA ALA A 368 -28.66 -36.25 -2.89
C ALA A 368 -29.34 -35.09 -2.14
N SER A 369 -28.57 -34.17 -1.55
CA SER A 369 -29.10 -33.00 -0.84
C SER A 369 -29.71 -31.97 -1.79
N ILE A 370 -29.07 -31.74 -2.95
CA ILE A 370 -29.56 -30.82 -3.98
C ILE A 370 -30.81 -31.37 -4.67
N GLU A 371 -30.92 -32.68 -4.88
CA GLU A 371 -32.13 -33.31 -5.46
C GLU A 371 -33.39 -33.19 -4.57
N VAL A 372 -33.22 -32.88 -3.29
CA VAL A 372 -34.34 -32.74 -2.34
C VAL A 372 -34.85 -31.30 -2.26
N LEU A 373 -34.10 -30.31 -2.77
CA LEU A 373 -34.55 -28.92 -2.82
C LEU A 373 -35.75 -28.74 -3.78
N PRO A 374 -36.65 -27.77 -3.51
CA PRO A 374 -37.63 -27.32 -4.49
C PRO A 374 -36.96 -26.89 -5.80
N ASP A 375 -37.63 -27.09 -6.93
CA ASP A 375 -37.05 -26.79 -8.26
C ASP A 375 -36.58 -25.33 -8.37
N GLU A 376 -37.33 -24.38 -7.79
CA GLU A 376 -36.96 -22.95 -7.73
C GLU A 376 -35.67 -22.70 -6.92
N HIS A 377 -35.55 -23.31 -5.74
CA HIS A 377 -34.37 -23.14 -4.86
C HIS A 377 -33.13 -23.85 -5.41
N ARG A 378 -33.33 -24.91 -6.21
CA ARG A 378 -32.24 -25.62 -6.86
C ARG A 378 -31.52 -24.73 -7.89
N ASP A 379 -32.27 -23.93 -8.62
CA ASP A 379 -31.71 -22.97 -9.57
C ASP A 379 -31.00 -21.82 -8.84
N LEU A 380 -31.54 -21.32 -7.72
CA LEU A 380 -30.87 -20.31 -6.90
C LEU A 380 -29.58 -20.84 -6.26
N TYR A 381 -29.57 -22.09 -5.79
CA TYR A 381 -28.38 -22.72 -5.23
C TYR A 381 -27.29 -22.93 -6.28
N LYS A 382 -27.68 -23.17 -7.54
CA LYS A 382 -26.76 -23.26 -8.68
C LYS A 382 -26.09 -21.93 -8.98
N ASP A 383 -26.75 -20.80 -8.77
CA ASP A 383 -26.14 -19.48 -8.95
C ASP A 383 -24.94 -19.26 -8.02
N LEU A 384 -24.89 -19.89 -6.84
CA LEU A 384 -23.76 -19.77 -5.89
C LEU A 384 -22.44 -20.39 -6.39
N THR A 385 -22.46 -21.09 -7.52
CA THR A 385 -21.27 -21.65 -8.18
C THR A 385 -20.26 -20.58 -8.63
N VAL A 386 -20.71 -19.34 -8.83
CA VAL A 386 -19.88 -18.22 -9.31
C VAL A 386 -18.95 -17.62 -8.24
N LEU A 387 -19.11 -18.02 -6.98
CA LEU A 387 -18.29 -17.54 -5.86
C LEU A 387 -16.88 -18.15 -5.92
N GLU A 388 -15.87 -17.42 -5.46
CA GLU A 388 -14.55 -18.01 -5.24
C GLU A 388 -14.40 -18.57 -3.83
N LYS A 389 -13.35 -19.38 -3.63
CA LYS A 389 -13.05 -20.02 -2.34
C LYS A 389 -12.74 -18.97 -1.27
N ASP A 390 -13.11 -19.27 -0.03
CA ASP A 390 -12.83 -18.45 1.16
C ASP A 390 -13.42 -17.02 1.16
N ILE A 391 -14.35 -16.71 0.24
CA ILE A 391 -15.05 -15.42 0.22
C ILE A 391 -16.33 -15.49 1.06
N LYS A 392 -16.49 -14.50 1.93
CA LYS A 392 -17.73 -14.23 2.67
C LYS A 392 -18.51 -13.12 1.97
N ILE A 393 -19.78 -13.34 1.67
CA ILE A 393 -20.63 -12.40 0.92
C ILE A 393 -21.81 -11.91 1.78
N PRO A 394 -22.19 -10.63 1.69
CA PRO A 394 -23.41 -10.15 2.35
C PRO A 394 -24.66 -10.57 1.57
N ALA A 395 -25.80 -10.70 2.26
CA ALA A 395 -27.10 -10.99 1.63
C ALA A 395 -27.42 -10.03 0.47
N LYS A 396 -27.00 -8.77 0.59
CA LYS A 396 -27.24 -7.72 -0.42
C LYS A 396 -26.62 -8.05 -1.80
N VAL A 397 -25.49 -8.76 -1.86
CA VAL A 397 -24.92 -9.21 -3.14
C VAL A 397 -25.85 -10.23 -3.81
N LEU A 398 -26.42 -11.15 -3.02
CA LEU A 398 -27.36 -12.16 -3.52
C LEU A 398 -28.73 -11.58 -3.83
N SER A 399 -29.15 -10.53 -3.11
CA SER A 399 -30.36 -9.77 -3.42
C SER A 399 -30.29 -9.15 -4.81
N VAL A 400 -29.13 -8.58 -5.17
CA VAL A 400 -28.87 -8.09 -6.54
C VAL A 400 -28.88 -9.25 -7.53
N LEU A 401 -28.28 -10.39 -7.20
CA LEU A 401 -28.20 -11.54 -8.11
C LEU A 401 -29.57 -12.18 -8.41
N TRP A 402 -30.45 -12.23 -7.41
CA TRP A 402 -31.76 -12.88 -7.51
C TRP A 402 -32.90 -11.91 -7.84
N ASP A 403 -32.64 -10.59 -7.80
CA ASP A 403 -33.66 -9.53 -7.97
C ASP A 403 -34.80 -9.68 -6.95
N MET A 404 -34.40 -9.82 -5.68
CA MET A 404 -35.29 -10.04 -4.53
C MET A 404 -34.93 -9.09 -3.39
N GLU A 405 -35.88 -8.84 -2.49
CA GLU A 405 -35.60 -8.05 -1.29
C GLU A 405 -34.64 -8.80 -0.35
N PRO A 406 -33.73 -8.10 0.38
CA PRO A 406 -32.78 -8.74 1.28
C PRO A 406 -33.42 -9.69 2.29
N GLU A 407 -34.64 -9.40 2.75
CA GLU A 407 -35.39 -10.23 3.70
C GLU A 407 -35.80 -11.58 3.07
N GLU A 408 -36.31 -11.58 1.83
CA GLU A 408 -36.69 -12.81 1.14
C GLU A 408 -35.46 -13.69 0.83
N VAL A 409 -34.32 -13.03 0.54
CA VAL A 409 -33.03 -13.67 0.33
C VAL A 409 -32.53 -14.32 1.63
N GLU A 410 -32.64 -13.63 2.77
CA GLU A 410 -32.31 -14.19 4.09
C GLU A 410 -33.13 -15.46 4.39
N ASP A 411 -34.44 -15.46 4.10
CA ASP A 411 -35.31 -16.63 4.29
C ASP A 411 -34.86 -17.85 3.45
N ILE A 412 -34.49 -17.63 2.19
CA ILE A 412 -33.98 -18.70 1.30
C ILE A 412 -32.62 -19.21 1.77
N LEU A 413 -31.72 -18.29 2.16
CA LEU A 413 -30.40 -18.66 2.66
C LEU A 413 -30.49 -19.44 3.97
N GLU A 414 -31.46 -19.12 4.82
CA GLU A 414 -31.75 -19.86 6.05
C GLU A 414 -32.17 -21.30 5.75
N GLU A 415 -32.95 -21.56 4.69
CA GLU A 415 -33.25 -22.93 4.26
C GLU A 415 -31.98 -23.69 3.85
N PHE A 416 -31.06 -23.05 3.12
CA PHE A 416 -29.78 -23.66 2.76
C PHE A 416 -28.88 -23.93 3.98
N VAL A 417 -28.88 -23.03 4.96
CA VAL A 417 -28.17 -23.22 6.24
C VAL A 417 -28.79 -24.38 7.02
N ASN A 418 -30.11 -24.47 7.08
CA ASN A 418 -30.84 -25.57 7.74
C ASN A 418 -30.52 -26.94 7.13
N LYS A 419 -30.27 -26.99 5.81
CA LYS A 419 -29.85 -28.19 5.08
C LYS A 419 -28.33 -28.41 5.10
N SER A 420 -27.57 -27.58 5.81
CA SER A 420 -26.10 -27.63 5.91
C SER A 420 -25.39 -27.47 4.55
N LEU A 421 -26.06 -26.85 3.58
CA LEU A 421 -25.52 -26.55 2.26
C LEU A 421 -24.78 -25.20 2.23
N LEU A 422 -25.10 -24.30 3.15
CA LEU A 422 -24.50 -22.97 3.28
C LEU A 422 -24.17 -22.68 4.75
N TYR A 423 -23.20 -21.80 5.01
CA TYR A 423 -22.88 -21.33 6.36
C TYR A 423 -23.15 -19.83 6.49
N VAL A 424 -23.55 -19.42 7.68
CA VAL A 424 -23.79 -18.01 8.05
C VAL A 424 -22.84 -17.61 9.19
N ASP A 425 -22.26 -16.42 9.07
CA ASP A 425 -21.49 -15.75 10.10
C ASP A 425 -22.39 -14.66 10.73
N SER A 426 -22.91 -14.94 11.93
CA SER A 426 -23.88 -14.09 12.62
C SER A 426 -23.29 -12.89 13.37
N ASN A 427 -21.98 -12.68 13.25
CA ASN A 427 -21.23 -11.75 14.10
C ASN A 427 -21.31 -10.28 13.70
N ASN A 428 -21.53 -10.00 12.42
CA ASN A 428 -21.68 -8.64 11.90
C ASN A 428 -23.07 -8.54 11.27
N LYS A 429 -23.78 -7.41 11.46
CA LYS A 429 -24.89 -7.01 10.60
C LYS A 429 -24.32 -6.09 9.51
N PRO A 430 -24.54 -6.38 8.21
CA PRO A 430 -25.35 -7.49 7.67
C PRO A 430 -24.68 -8.86 7.78
N TYR A 431 -25.50 -9.92 7.85
CA TYR A 431 -25.04 -11.31 7.91
C TYR A 431 -24.20 -11.67 6.68
N LEU A 432 -23.08 -12.38 6.92
CA LEU A 432 -22.18 -12.83 5.86
C LEU A 432 -22.31 -14.33 5.65
N TYR A 433 -22.52 -14.74 4.41
CA TYR A 433 -22.71 -16.13 3.99
C TYR A 433 -21.47 -16.65 3.27
N TYR A 434 -21.16 -17.94 3.41
CA TYR A 434 -20.05 -18.56 2.70
C TYR A 434 -20.25 -20.06 2.49
N LEU A 435 -19.59 -20.59 1.47
CA LEU A 435 -19.52 -22.02 1.16
C LEU A 435 -18.20 -22.60 1.65
N HIS A 436 -18.22 -23.86 2.08
CA HIS A 436 -16.99 -24.59 2.39
C HIS A 436 -16.28 -24.98 1.07
N ASP A 437 -14.94 -24.95 1.01
CA ASP A 437 -14.16 -25.16 -0.23
C ASP A 437 -14.56 -26.43 -0.99
N LEU A 438 -14.77 -27.52 -0.23
CA LEU A 438 -15.20 -28.81 -0.76
C LEU A 438 -16.60 -28.77 -1.42
N GLN A 439 -17.52 -27.95 -0.92
CA GLN A 439 -18.86 -27.76 -1.51
C GLN A 439 -18.75 -26.96 -2.81
N LEU A 440 -17.93 -25.90 -2.82
CA LEU A 440 -17.70 -25.10 -4.01
C LEU A 440 -16.98 -25.91 -5.11
N ASP A 441 -15.98 -26.72 -4.75
CA ASP A 441 -15.31 -27.64 -5.68
C ASP A 441 -16.29 -28.63 -6.33
N PHE A 442 -17.26 -29.12 -5.57
CA PHE A 442 -18.32 -29.98 -6.08
C PHE A 442 -19.22 -29.23 -7.07
N LEU A 443 -19.67 -28.02 -6.71
CA LEU A 443 -20.54 -27.18 -7.54
C LEU A 443 -19.90 -26.77 -8.86
N VAL A 444 -18.62 -26.38 -8.85
CA VAL A 444 -17.85 -26.01 -10.05
C VAL A 444 -17.68 -27.20 -10.99
N GLU A 445 -17.42 -28.40 -10.46
CA GLU A 445 -17.31 -29.62 -11.29
C GLU A 445 -18.67 -30.04 -11.87
N GLN A 446 -19.76 -29.89 -11.11
CA GLN A 446 -21.11 -30.20 -11.56
C GLN A 446 -21.59 -29.27 -12.69
N ASN A 447 -21.35 -27.97 -12.55
CA ASN A 447 -21.91 -26.93 -13.42
C ASN A 447 -20.92 -26.37 -14.44
N ARG A 448 -19.82 -27.08 -14.72
CA ARG A 448 -18.70 -26.61 -15.56
C ARG A 448 -19.10 -26.08 -16.94
N ASN A 449 -20.12 -26.67 -17.57
CA ASN A 449 -20.59 -26.27 -18.90
C ASN A 449 -21.47 -25.01 -18.88
N GLU A 450 -21.96 -24.61 -17.70
CA GLU A 450 -22.89 -23.49 -17.52
C GLU A 450 -22.27 -22.30 -16.80
N LEU A 451 -21.00 -22.39 -16.37
CA LEU A 451 -20.29 -21.31 -15.66
C LEU A 451 -20.32 -19.98 -16.42
N GLU A 452 -20.12 -19.99 -17.74
CA GLU A 452 -20.18 -18.78 -18.58
C GLU A 452 -21.56 -18.12 -18.53
N SER A 453 -22.63 -18.92 -18.60
CA SER A 453 -24.01 -18.41 -18.49
C SER A 453 -24.36 -17.87 -17.11
N LEU A 454 -23.85 -18.50 -16.04
CA LEU A 454 -24.07 -18.05 -14.67
C LEU A 454 -23.33 -16.74 -14.39
N HIS A 455 -22.07 -16.61 -14.82
CA HIS A 455 -21.36 -15.33 -14.73
C HIS A 455 -22.03 -14.23 -15.57
N THR A 456 -22.57 -14.55 -16.74
CA THR A 456 -23.34 -13.61 -17.57
C THR A 456 -24.59 -13.10 -16.82
N LYS A 457 -25.28 -13.96 -16.07
CA LYS A 457 -26.44 -13.59 -15.24
C LYS A 457 -26.05 -12.58 -14.16
N VAL A 458 -24.95 -12.82 -13.45
CA VAL A 458 -24.42 -11.90 -12.40
C VAL A 458 -24.18 -10.50 -12.98
N VAL A 459 -23.47 -10.40 -14.10
CA VAL A 459 -23.12 -9.12 -14.72
C VAL A 459 -24.38 -8.36 -15.17
N ARG A 460 -25.35 -9.05 -15.78
CA ARG A 460 -26.61 -8.40 -16.22
C ARG A 460 -27.41 -7.86 -15.05
N GLN A 461 -27.49 -8.59 -13.96
CA GLN A 461 -28.22 -8.14 -12.78
C GLN A 461 -27.54 -6.94 -12.11
N TYR A 462 -26.21 -6.98 -12.02
CA TYR A 462 -25.43 -5.83 -11.57
C TYR A 462 -25.73 -4.57 -12.41
N GLN A 463 -25.70 -4.69 -13.75
CA GLN A 463 -26.00 -3.57 -14.65
C GLN A 463 -27.44 -3.06 -14.54
N GLN A 464 -28.40 -3.92 -14.18
CA GLN A 464 -29.79 -3.52 -14.01
C GLN A 464 -30.01 -2.74 -12.71
N HIS A 465 -29.38 -3.18 -11.63
CA HIS A 465 -29.49 -2.56 -10.32
C HIS A 465 -28.68 -1.25 -10.22
N TYR A 466 -27.50 -1.18 -10.85
CA TYR A 466 -26.57 -0.04 -10.77
C TYR A 466 -26.54 0.82 -12.03
N LYS A 467 -27.71 1.20 -12.56
CA LYS A 467 -27.82 2.06 -13.76
C LYS A 467 -27.35 3.50 -13.52
N ASP A 468 -27.52 4.01 -12.31
CA ASP A 468 -27.28 5.40 -11.95
C ASP A 468 -25.86 5.66 -11.39
N GLY A 469 -25.04 4.62 -11.24
CA GLY A 469 -23.65 4.72 -10.77
C GLY A 469 -23.16 3.46 -10.05
N HIS A 470 -21.83 3.30 -9.96
CA HIS A 470 -21.19 2.21 -9.22
C HIS A 470 -21.36 2.39 -7.69
N PRO A 471 -21.36 1.30 -6.91
CA PRO A 471 -21.48 1.35 -5.45
C PRO A 471 -20.32 2.14 -4.83
N THR A 472 -20.62 2.93 -3.80
CA THR A 472 -19.66 3.82 -3.13
C THR A 472 -19.17 3.20 -1.82
N SER A 473 -18.11 3.75 -1.20
CA SER A 473 -17.47 3.16 -0.01
C SER A 473 -18.37 3.07 1.24
N GLY A 474 -19.61 3.56 1.18
CA GLY A 474 -20.61 3.43 2.25
C GLY A 474 -21.53 2.22 2.11
N ASP A 475 -21.52 1.51 0.97
CA ASP A 475 -22.39 0.37 0.70
C ASP A 475 -21.71 -0.95 1.10
N ASP A 476 -22.41 -1.85 1.81
CA ASP A 476 -21.86 -3.10 2.37
C ASP A 476 -21.35 -4.07 1.28
N GLU A 477 -21.93 -4.00 0.09
CA GLU A 477 -21.61 -4.81 -1.08
C GLU A 477 -20.50 -4.23 -1.97
N CYS A 478 -20.08 -2.99 -1.72
CA CYS A 478 -19.16 -2.24 -2.59
C CYS A 478 -17.82 -2.98 -2.83
N LEU A 479 -17.24 -3.54 -1.75
CA LEU A 479 -15.96 -4.25 -1.81
C LEU A 479 -16.02 -5.50 -2.70
N TYR A 480 -17.14 -6.22 -2.69
CA TYR A 480 -17.31 -7.41 -3.52
C TYR A 480 -17.33 -7.04 -5.00
N TRP A 481 -18.17 -6.06 -5.38
CA TRP A 481 -18.30 -5.64 -6.76
C TRP A 481 -17.01 -5.04 -7.31
N ILE A 482 -16.33 -4.16 -6.56
CA ILE A 482 -15.08 -3.53 -7.04
C ILE A 482 -13.98 -4.56 -7.30
N ARG A 483 -13.92 -5.61 -6.48
CA ARG A 483 -12.93 -6.67 -6.61
C ARG A 483 -13.27 -7.64 -7.75
N PHE A 484 -14.49 -8.18 -7.77
CA PHE A 484 -14.84 -9.34 -8.60
C PHE A 484 -15.66 -9.03 -9.85
N LEU A 485 -16.09 -7.79 -10.08
CA LEU A 485 -16.86 -7.45 -11.28
C LEU A 485 -16.07 -7.72 -12.57
N THR A 486 -14.79 -7.33 -12.61
CA THR A 486 -13.88 -7.59 -13.74
C THR A 486 -13.69 -9.10 -13.94
N TYR A 487 -13.58 -9.85 -12.86
CA TYR A 487 -13.50 -11.31 -12.88
C TYR A 487 -14.75 -11.96 -13.48
N HIS A 488 -15.95 -11.57 -13.02
CA HIS A 488 -17.20 -12.12 -13.55
C HIS A 488 -17.40 -11.79 -15.03
N MET A 489 -17.08 -10.57 -15.47
CA MET A 489 -17.12 -10.19 -16.89
C MET A 489 -16.13 -11.01 -17.73
N ALA A 490 -14.91 -11.22 -17.24
CA ALA A 490 -13.90 -12.02 -17.94
C ALA A 490 -14.30 -13.50 -18.04
N LYS A 491 -14.85 -14.10 -16.98
CA LYS A 491 -15.34 -15.49 -16.99
C LYS A 491 -16.61 -15.67 -17.82
N ALA A 492 -17.44 -14.64 -17.94
CA ALA A 492 -18.61 -14.59 -18.82
C ALA A 492 -18.25 -14.36 -20.29
N ASN A 493 -16.97 -14.10 -20.61
CA ASN A 493 -16.51 -13.75 -21.95
C ASN A 493 -17.24 -12.52 -22.56
N LEU A 494 -17.65 -11.60 -21.69
CA LEU A 494 -18.31 -10.32 -22.02
C LEU A 494 -17.24 -9.25 -22.27
N SER A 495 -16.52 -9.38 -23.38
CA SER A 495 -15.35 -8.56 -23.69
C SER A 495 -15.69 -7.09 -23.91
N GLN A 496 -16.85 -6.76 -24.51
CA GLN A 496 -17.25 -5.36 -24.76
C GLN A 496 -17.61 -4.62 -23.48
N GLU A 497 -18.35 -5.27 -22.58
CA GLU A 497 -18.68 -4.71 -21.28
C GLU A 497 -17.43 -4.54 -20.41
N LEU A 498 -16.52 -5.53 -20.45
CA LEU A 498 -15.24 -5.45 -19.76
C LEU A 498 -14.38 -4.30 -20.31
N TYR A 499 -14.32 -4.14 -21.63
CA TYR A 499 -13.63 -3.04 -22.32
C TYR A 499 -14.17 -1.69 -21.87
N ALA A 500 -15.50 -1.52 -21.87
CA ALA A 500 -16.15 -0.27 -21.47
C ALA A 500 -15.93 0.08 -19.99
N LEU A 501 -15.94 -0.93 -19.11
CA LEU A 501 -15.70 -0.74 -17.67
C LEU A 501 -14.23 -0.39 -17.40
N MET A 502 -13.30 -1.23 -17.87
CA MET A 502 -11.87 -1.07 -17.57
C MET A 502 -11.29 0.20 -18.21
N PHE A 503 -11.75 0.61 -19.39
CA PHE A 503 -11.27 1.84 -20.01
C PHE A 503 -12.08 3.08 -19.62
N SER A 504 -12.80 3.05 -18.50
CA SER A 504 -13.41 4.24 -17.90
C SER A 504 -12.52 4.84 -16.81
N LEU A 505 -12.17 6.12 -16.93
CA LEU A 505 -11.45 6.85 -15.86
C LEU A 505 -12.20 6.90 -14.53
N ASP A 506 -13.54 6.81 -14.52
CA ASP A 506 -14.30 6.81 -13.26
C ASP A 506 -14.10 5.49 -12.51
N TRP A 507 -14.05 4.37 -13.24
CA TRP A 507 -13.77 3.06 -12.66
C TRP A 507 -12.34 2.99 -12.11
N VAL A 508 -11.36 3.50 -12.88
CA VAL A 508 -9.97 3.61 -12.43
C VAL A 508 -9.88 4.39 -11.12
N ASN A 509 -10.58 5.52 -11.02
CA ASN A 509 -10.62 6.34 -9.81
C ASN A 509 -11.21 5.59 -8.61
N ILE A 510 -12.41 5.02 -8.76
CA ILE A 510 -13.11 4.29 -7.71
C ILE A 510 -12.27 3.08 -7.23
N LYS A 511 -11.76 2.29 -8.16
CA LYS A 511 -10.99 1.08 -7.85
C LYS A 511 -9.63 1.41 -7.24
N ALA A 512 -8.90 2.41 -7.75
CA ALA A 512 -7.63 2.83 -7.17
C ALA A 512 -7.80 3.41 -5.76
N GLN A 513 -8.89 4.14 -5.49
CA GLN A 513 -9.16 4.71 -4.16
C GLN A 513 -9.45 3.62 -3.10
N ILE A 514 -10.11 2.53 -3.50
CA ILE A 514 -10.56 1.47 -2.59
C ILE A 514 -9.54 0.32 -2.47
N MET A 515 -8.98 -0.16 -3.59
CA MET A 515 -8.09 -1.33 -3.65
C MET A 515 -6.62 -0.99 -3.92
N GLY A 516 -6.32 0.24 -4.36
CA GLY A 516 -4.98 0.64 -4.79
C GLY A 516 -4.64 0.30 -6.25
N PRO A 517 -3.56 0.88 -6.81
CA PRO A 517 -3.22 0.76 -8.23
C PRO A 517 -2.64 -0.62 -8.61
N ALA A 518 -1.96 -1.33 -7.71
CA ALA A 518 -1.32 -2.61 -8.04
C ALA A 518 -2.32 -3.70 -8.46
N HIS A 519 -3.46 -3.82 -7.76
CA HIS A 519 -4.51 -4.76 -8.14
C HIS A 519 -5.10 -4.39 -9.50
N LEU A 520 -5.34 -3.09 -9.73
CA LEU A 520 -5.87 -2.60 -10.98
C LEU A 520 -4.91 -2.87 -12.15
N ILE A 521 -3.60 -2.67 -11.98
CA ILE A 521 -2.58 -3.03 -12.98
C ILE A 521 -2.60 -4.54 -13.25
N ASN A 522 -2.75 -5.38 -12.22
CA ASN A 522 -2.86 -6.82 -12.43
C ASN A 522 -4.09 -7.20 -13.26
N ASP A 523 -5.24 -6.54 -13.06
CA ASP A 523 -6.42 -6.76 -13.89
C ASP A 523 -6.14 -6.49 -15.38
N TYR A 524 -5.46 -5.38 -15.72
CA TYR A 524 -5.08 -5.08 -17.12
C TYR A 524 -4.08 -6.09 -17.69
N VAL A 525 -3.18 -6.63 -16.87
CA VAL A 525 -2.20 -7.64 -17.29
C VAL A 525 -2.84 -9.01 -17.47
N GLU A 526 -3.72 -9.42 -16.56
CA GLU A 526 -4.40 -10.72 -16.59
C GLU A 526 -5.42 -10.79 -17.73
N TYR A 527 -6.25 -9.74 -17.88
CA TYR A 527 -7.29 -9.68 -18.90
C TYR A 527 -6.83 -9.04 -20.21
N GLY A 528 -5.58 -8.60 -20.30
CA GLY A 528 -4.99 -8.00 -21.50
C GLY A 528 -5.23 -8.80 -22.79
N PRO A 529 -5.01 -10.13 -22.82
CA PRO A 529 -5.29 -10.95 -24.02
C PRO A 529 -6.77 -10.98 -24.47
N ILE A 530 -7.71 -10.65 -23.57
CA ILE A 530 -9.15 -10.54 -23.89
C ILE A 530 -9.44 -9.12 -24.39
N LEU A 531 -8.92 -8.10 -23.70
CA LEU A 531 -9.08 -6.68 -24.05
C LEU A 531 -8.46 -6.32 -25.40
N ASP A 532 -7.28 -6.86 -25.70
CA ASP A 532 -6.51 -6.57 -26.92
C ASP A 532 -7.19 -7.15 -28.19
N LYS A 533 -8.09 -8.12 -28.05
CA LYS A 533 -8.83 -8.70 -29.20
C LYS A 533 -9.89 -7.75 -29.75
N GLU A 534 -10.47 -6.91 -28.90
CA GLU A 534 -11.51 -5.97 -29.29
C GLU A 534 -10.97 -4.57 -29.63
N ALA A 535 -9.80 -4.23 -29.09
CA ALA A 535 -9.21 -2.92 -29.28
C ALA A 535 -8.69 -2.73 -30.72
N HIS A 536 -9.20 -1.72 -31.43
CA HIS A 536 -8.65 -1.28 -32.72
C HIS A 536 -7.33 -0.50 -32.58
N GLN A 537 -6.98 -0.07 -31.36
CA GLN A 537 -5.77 0.66 -30.96
C GLN A 537 -5.17 0.00 -29.70
N PRO A 538 -3.89 0.21 -29.36
CA PRO A 538 -3.27 -0.33 -28.14
C PRO A 538 -3.72 0.41 -26.86
N THR A 539 -5.04 0.53 -26.66
CA THR A 539 -5.68 1.23 -25.52
C THR A 539 -5.24 0.63 -24.18
N ASN A 540 -5.13 -0.69 -24.11
CA ASN A 540 -4.67 -1.40 -22.91
C ASN A 540 -3.27 -0.95 -22.46
N GLY A 541 -2.33 -0.85 -23.41
CA GLY A 541 -0.97 -0.39 -23.14
C GLY A 541 -0.93 1.03 -22.56
N HIS A 542 -1.80 1.93 -23.05
CA HIS A 542 -1.89 3.29 -22.56
C HIS A 542 -2.35 3.37 -21.09
N PHE A 543 -3.38 2.61 -20.70
CA PHE A 543 -3.86 2.58 -19.31
C PHE A 543 -2.87 1.88 -18.38
N GLN A 544 -2.22 0.82 -18.85
CA GLN A 544 -1.18 0.13 -18.09
C GLN A 544 0.01 1.07 -17.81
N GLU A 545 0.48 1.82 -18.81
CA GLU A 545 1.56 2.80 -18.67
C GLU A 545 1.16 3.95 -17.73
N PHE A 546 -0.06 4.49 -17.89
CA PHE A 546 -0.59 5.53 -16.99
C PHE A 546 -0.57 5.08 -15.52
N LEU A 547 -1.06 3.87 -15.23
CA LEU A 547 -1.09 3.34 -13.87
C LEU A 547 0.29 2.97 -13.35
N SER A 548 1.17 2.46 -14.20
CA SER A 548 2.51 2.04 -13.81
C SER A 548 3.42 3.25 -13.50
N LEU A 549 3.23 4.38 -14.18
CA LEU A 549 3.93 5.64 -13.92
C LEU A 549 3.39 6.35 -12.68
N ASN A 550 2.06 6.44 -12.56
CA ASN A 550 1.39 7.22 -11.51
C ASN A 550 1.00 6.39 -10.28
N GLY A 551 1.36 5.10 -10.21
CA GLY A 551 1.02 4.21 -9.10
C GLY A 551 1.42 4.75 -7.72
N HIS A 552 2.64 5.28 -7.61
CA HIS A 552 3.13 5.91 -6.37
C HIS A 552 2.30 7.14 -5.95
N GLN A 553 1.65 7.84 -6.88
CA GLN A 553 0.80 9.01 -6.59
C GLN A 553 -0.63 8.58 -6.21
N LEU A 554 -1.14 7.53 -6.85
CA LEU A 554 -2.45 6.95 -6.54
C LEU A 554 -2.50 6.27 -5.16
N GLU A 555 -1.34 5.94 -4.59
CA GLU A 555 -1.22 5.44 -3.20
C GLU A 555 -1.13 6.57 -2.16
N GLN A 556 -0.79 7.80 -2.57
CA GLN A 556 -0.64 8.93 -1.66
C GLN A 556 -2.00 9.48 -1.20
N ARG A 557 -2.04 9.96 0.04
CA ARG A 557 -3.17 10.70 0.59
C ARG A 557 -2.72 12.13 0.92
N PRO A 558 -3.46 13.18 0.53
CA PRO A 558 -4.79 13.14 -0.10
C PRO A 558 -4.79 12.55 -1.51
N PHE A 559 -5.82 11.74 -1.81
CA PHE A 559 -5.94 11.06 -3.09
C PHE A 559 -5.99 12.08 -4.24
N PRO A 560 -5.13 11.96 -5.26
CA PRO A 560 -5.01 12.94 -6.33
C PRO A 560 -6.22 12.91 -7.27
N ASP A 561 -6.47 14.01 -7.98
CA ASP A 561 -7.47 14.02 -9.06
C ASP A 561 -6.94 13.23 -10.26
N VAL A 562 -7.50 12.03 -10.47
CA VAL A 562 -7.12 11.12 -11.56
C VAL A 562 -7.27 11.79 -12.93
N VAL A 563 -8.25 12.68 -13.12
CA VAL A 563 -8.42 13.41 -14.39
C VAL A 563 -7.23 14.33 -14.63
N GLN A 564 -6.74 14.99 -13.59
CA GLN A 564 -5.57 15.88 -13.71
C GLN A 564 -4.27 15.11 -13.95
N LEU A 565 -4.11 13.93 -13.37
CA LEU A 565 -2.99 13.04 -13.65
C LEU A 565 -3.06 12.52 -15.10
N ALA A 566 -4.24 12.10 -15.53
CA ALA A 566 -4.49 11.62 -16.89
C ALA A 566 -4.30 12.72 -17.95
N LEU A 567 -4.50 13.99 -17.61
CA LEU A 567 -4.16 15.12 -18.49
C LEU A 567 -2.65 15.22 -18.74
N SER A 568 -1.80 14.68 -17.88
CA SER A 568 -0.34 14.65 -18.07
C SER A 568 0.13 13.59 -19.07
N GLU A 569 -0.76 12.72 -19.54
CA GLU A 569 -0.44 11.67 -20.52
C GLU A 569 -0.27 12.23 -21.94
N PRO A 570 0.47 11.51 -22.82
CA PRO A 570 0.67 11.89 -24.21
C PRO A 570 -0.64 12.07 -25.00
N HIS A 571 -0.68 13.02 -25.94
CA HIS A 571 -1.90 13.33 -26.71
C HIS A 571 -2.44 12.16 -27.57
N ASN A 572 -1.60 11.19 -27.92
CA ASN A 572 -2.01 9.98 -28.64
C ASN A 572 -2.71 8.96 -27.74
N SER A 573 -2.55 9.07 -26.42
CA SER A 573 -3.15 8.19 -25.42
C SER A 573 -4.66 8.35 -25.38
N GLU A 574 -5.37 7.23 -25.19
CA GLU A 574 -6.83 7.26 -24.97
C GLU A 574 -7.16 7.84 -23.58
N VAL A 575 -6.26 7.62 -22.60
CA VAL A 575 -6.37 8.16 -21.24
C VAL A 575 -6.45 9.69 -21.28
N TYR A 576 -5.56 10.33 -22.06
CA TYR A 576 -5.56 11.78 -22.26
C TYR A 576 -6.85 12.28 -22.93
N ARG A 577 -7.32 11.59 -23.99
CA ARG A 577 -8.55 11.98 -24.71
C ARG A 577 -9.76 11.98 -23.79
N GLN A 578 -9.93 10.92 -22.98
CA GLN A 578 -11.03 10.86 -22.01
C GLN A 578 -10.90 11.91 -20.92
N ALA A 579 -9.68 12.14 -20.42
CA ALA A 579 -9.42 13.14 -19.40
C ALA A 579 -9.71 14.55 -19.91
N LEU A 580 -9.35 14.87 -21.15
CA LEU A 580 -9.61 16.17 -21.76
C LEU A 580 -11.11 16.47 -21.86
N VAL A 581 -11.93 15.50 -22.29
CA VAL A 581 -13.38 15.67 -22.37
C VAL A 581 -13.96 15.91 -20.96
N LYS A 582 -13.59 15.08 -19.98
CA LYS A 582 -14.05 15.24 -18.59
C LYS A 582 -13.56 16.54 -17.96
N ALA A 583 -12.35 16.97 -18.27
CA ALA A 583 -11.78 18.22 -17.78
C ALA A 583 -12.50 19.44 -18.37
N GLN A 584 -12.86 19.42 -19.66
CA GLN A 584 -13.67 20.48 -20.29
C GLN A 584 -15.08 20.56 -19.69
N GLU A 585 -15.73 19.42 -19.47
CA GLU A 585 -17.02 19.37 -18.78
C GLU A 585 -16.92 19.88 -17.34
N GLY A 586 -15.86 19.48 -16.61
CA GLY A 586 -15.60 19.95 -15.25
C GLY A 586 -15.25 21.44 -15.19
N ALA A 587 -14.50 21.95 -16.16
CA ALA A 587 -14.15 23.36 -16.29
C ALA A 587 -15.39 24.23 -16.48
N SER A 588 -16.34 23.78 -17.32
CA SER A 588 -17.64 24.45 -17.49
C SER A 588 -18.46 24.52 -16.18
N ARG A 589 -18.21 23.60 -15.24
CA ARG A 589 -18.83 23.57 -13.89
C ARG A 589 -18.01 24.33 -12.84
N GLY A 590 -16.93 24.99 -13.23
CA GLY A 590 -16.09 25.82 -12.35
C GLY A 590 -14.92 25.09 -11.67
N LYS A 591 -14.61 23.84 -12.05
CA LYS A 591 -13.37 23.17 -11.61
C LYS A 591 -12.15 23.70 -12.36
N LEU A 592 -11.00 23.71 -11.70
CA LEU A 592 -9.74 24.16 -12.32
C LEU A 592 -8.96 22.95 -12.87
N TYR A 593 -8.84 22.86 -14.19
CA TYR A 593 -7.98 21.88 -14.86
C TYR A 593 -6.87 22.55 -15.65
N ILE A 594 -5.75 21.86 -15.74
CA ILE A 594 -4.53 22.38 -16.36
C ILE A 594 -4.00 21.35 -17.34
N ASP A 595 -3.84 21.77 -18.59
CA ASP A 595 -3.25 20.98 -19.64
C ASP A 595 -1.76 21.29 -19.78
N TRP A 596 -0.94 20.27 -19.99
CA TRP A 596 0.49 20.42 -20.27
C TRP A 596 0.72 20.36 -21.79
N LEU A 597 1.29 21.39 -22.40
CA LEU A 597 1.29 21.53 -23.86
C LEU A 597 2.47 20.84 -24.56
N ASN A 598 3.64 20.80 -23.93
CA ASN A 598 4.88 20.32 -24.55
C ASN A 598 5.21 18.84 -24.23
N LYS A 599 4.20 18.02 -23.94
CA LYS A 599 4.39 16.64 -23.47
C LYS A 599 5.05 15.71 -24.49
N SER A 600 4.76 15.90 -25.77
CA SER A 600 5.29 15.05 -26.86
C SER A 600 6.81 15.11 -27.01
N SER A 601 7.46 16.08 -26.37
CA SER A 601 8.92 16.19 -26.32
C SER A 601 9.56 15.38 -25.17
N VAL A 602 8.75 14.83 -24.25
CA VAL A 602 9.18 14.14 -23.04
C VAL A 602 8.61 12.72 -23.08
N GLU A 603 9.31 11.80 -23.73
CA GLU A 603 9.00 10.37 -23.62
C GLU A 603 9.56 9.84 -22.29
N SER A 604 8.68 9.31 -21.44
CA SER A 604 9.11 8.63 -20.21
C SER A 604 9.81 7.32 -20.57
N LEU A 605 11.00 7.12 -20.00
CA LEU A 605 11.80 5.92 -20.22
C LEU A 605 11.42 4.76 -19.29
N SER A 606 10.61 5.02 -18.26
CA SER A 606 10.23 4.04 -17.25
C SER A 606 8.99 3.25 -17.65
N LEU A 607 9.07 1.93 -17.55
CA LEU A 607 7.97 1.00 -17.78
C LEU A 607 7.07 0.82 -16.55
N LEU A 608 7.66 0.86 -15.35
CA LEU A 608 6.97 0.58 -14.09
C LEU A 608 7.66 1.29 -12.93
N VAL A 609 6.87 1.93 -12.06
CA VAL A 609 7.31 2.54 -10.81
C VAL A 609 6.57 1.86 -9.66
N ILE A 610 7.31 1.24 -8.75
CA ILE A 610 6.78 0.54 -7.58
C ILE A 610 7.22 1.30 -6.34
N HIS A 611 6.32 1.49 -5.37
CA HIS A 611 6.62 2.06 -4.05
C HIS A 611 6.58 0.98 -2.95
N PRO A 612 7.54 0.04 -2.93
CA PRO A 612 7.39 -1.18 -2.14
C PRO A 612 7.54 -0.95 -0.63
N HIS A 613 8.33 0.03 -0.20
CA HIS A 613 8.79 0.18 1.19
C HIS A 613 8.53 1.59 1.71
N GLN A 614 8.34 1.71 3.03
CA GLN A 614 8.36 2.99 3.76
C GLN A 614 9.79 3.19 4.26
N GLY A 615 10.60 3.93 3.48
CA GLY A 615 12.03 4.14 3.75
C GLY A 615 12.92 3.77 2.56
N SER A 616 14.20 4.14 2.65
CA SER A 616 15.19 3.96 1.58
C SER A 616 15.32 2.51 1.13
N ILE A 617 15.48 2.30 -0.18
CA ILE A 617 15.68 0.98 -0.78
C ILE A 617 17.14 0.85 -1.17
N TYR A 618 17.87 -0.01 -0.48
CA TYR A 618 19.30 -0.20 -0.69
C TYR A 618 19.59 -1.19 -1.82
N SER A 619 18.71 -2.17 -2.02
CA SER A 619 18.92 -3.18 -3.05
C SER A 619 17.61 -3.66 -3.65
N ALA A 620 17.60 -3.79 -4.97
CA ALA A 620 16.58 -4.50 -5.70
C ALA A 620 17.24 -5.39 -6.76
N CYS A 621 16.69 -6.57 -7.01
CA CYS A 621 17.21 -7.50 -7.99
C CYS A 621 16.14 -8.29 -8.73
N PHE A 622 16.43 -8.67 -9.97
CA PHE A 622 15.60 -9.59 -10.74
C PHE A 622 15.85 -11.05 -10.33
N SER A 623 14.82 -11.86 -10.47
CA SER A 623 14.98 -13.31 -10.61
C SER A 623 15.73 -13.64 -11.91
N HIS A 624 16.37 -14.80 -11.95
CA HIS A 624 17.12 -15.30 -13.10
C HIS A 624 16.24 -15.54 -14.32
N ASP A 625 14.95 -15.85 -14.11
CA ASP A 625 13.93 -15.92 -15.16
C ASP A 625 13.35 -14.54 -15.59
N GLY A 626 13.67 -13.46 -14.88
CA GLY A 626 13.17 -12.10 -15.12
C GLY A 626 11.70 -11.86 -14.76
N THR A 627 11.00 -12.82 -14.15
CA THR A 627 9.57 -12.73 -13.85
C THR A 627 9.26 -12.04 -12.53
N LYS A 628 10.23 -11.99 -11.61
CA LYS A 628 10.09 -11.43 -10.26
C LYS A 628 11.16 -10.39 -9.97
N ILE A 629 10.82 -9.46 -9.09
CA ILE A 629 11.72 -8.46 -8.53
C ILE A 629 11.70 -8.60 -7.02
N ALA A 630 12.86 -8.77 -6.41
CA ALA A 630 13.02 -8.68 -4.96
C ALA A 630 13.56 -7.29 -4.59
N SER A 631 13.09 -6.73 -3.49
CA SER A 631 13.58 -5.45 -2.98
C SER A 631 13.70 -5.49 -1.45
N CYS A 632 14.73 -4.84 -0.93
CA CYS A 632 14.99 -4.69 0.49
C CYS A 632 15.65 -3.34 0.80
N GLY A 633 15.58 -2.91 2.05
CA GLY A 633 16.14 -1.63 2.48
C GLY A 633 15.92 -1.34 3.97
N ALA A 634 15.76 -0.06 4.28
CA ALA A 634 15.62 0.47 5.65
C ALA A 634 14.34 -0.01 6.36
N SER A 635 13.32 -0.43 5.61
CA SER A 635 12.07 -0.99 6.16
C SER A 635 12.26 -2.32 6.89
N LYS A 636 13.45 -2.95 6.81
CA LYS A 636 13.78 -4.26 7.40
C LYS A 636 13.03 -5.45 6.75
N MET A 637 12.19 -5.13 5.77
CA MET A 637 11.36 -6.07 5.03
C MET A 637 12.05 -6.47 3.73
N LEU A 638 11.88 -7.74 3.37
CA LEU A 638 12.08 -8.23 2.03
C LEU A 638 10.72 -8.33 1.34
N LYS A 639 10.57 -7.70 0.18
CA LYS A 639 9.35 -7.80 -0.62
C LYS A 639 9.67 -8.29 -2.02
N VAL A 640 8.84 -9.20 -2.53
CA VAL A 640 8.96 -9.75 -3.89
C VAL A 640 7.71 -9.41 -4.68
N PHE A 641 7.92 -8.87 -5.86
CA PHE A 641 6.90 -8.40 -6.78
C PHE A 641 7.01 -9.12 -8.11
N LYS A 642 5.92 -9.14 -8.87
CA LYS A 642 5.91 -9.56 -10.27
C LYS A 642 6.49 -8.43 -11.13
N SER A 643 7.46 -8.74 -11.98
CA SER A 643 8.20 -7.72 -12.75
C SER A 643 7.32 -6.91 -13.72
N LYS A 644 6.24 -7.52 -14.23
CA LYS A 644 5.35 -6.89 -15.23
C LYS A 644 4.26 -5.99 -14.63
N SER A 645 3.66 -6.40 -13.51
CA SER A 645 2.51 -5.70 -12.92
C SER A 645 2.86 -4.90 -11.68
N GLY A 646 4.00 -5.16 -11.04
CA GLY A 646 4.30 -4.62 -9.72
C GLY A 646 3.42 -5.22 -8.60
N GLU A 647 2.63 -6.24 -8.91
CA GLU A 647 1.82 -6.94 -7.91
C GLU A 647 2.73 -7.62 -6.89
N LYS A 648 2.37 -7.44 -5.62
CA LYS A 648 3.12 -7.96 -4.49
C LYS A 648 2.83 -9.44 -4.28
N LEU A 649 3.83 -10.28 -4.54
CA LEU A 649 3.76 -11.73 -4.32
C LEU A 649 4.11 -12.10 -2.88
N MET A 650 5.12 -11.42 -2.32
CA MET A 650 5.68 -11.78 -1.03
C MET A 650 6.11 -10.56 -0.22
N GLU A 651 6.09 -10.72 1.09
CA GLU A 651 6.57 -9.78 2.10
C GLU A 651 6.99 -10.59 3.31
N ILE A 652 8.24 -10.43 3.70
CA ILE A 652 8.85 -11.13 4.81
C ILE A 652 9.58 -10.08 5.65
N GLN A 653 9.34 -10.08 6.95
CA GLN A 653 10.25 -9.42 7.88
C GLN A 653 11.56 -10.20 7.90
N ALA A 654 12.55 -9.70 7.16
CA ALA A 654 13.76 -10.46 6.92
C ALA A 654 14.69 -10.34 8.12
N HIS A 655 14.91 -9.13 8.63
CA HIS A 655 15.86 -8.85 9.70
C HIS A 655 15.28 -7.89 10.76
N ASP A 656 15.96 -7.80 11.90
CA ASP A 656 15.60 -6.88 12.99
C ASP A 656 16.19 -5.49 12.77
N GLU A 657 17.15 -5.37 11.84
CA GLU A 657 17.74 -4.13 11.36
C GLU A 657 17.66 -4.01 9.83
N GLU A 658 18.21 -2.92 9.29
CA GLU A 658 18.14 -2.59 7.87
C GLU A 658 18.77 -3.69 7.01
N VAL A 659 18.12 -4.02 5.87
CA VAL A 659 18.59 -5.06 4.95
C VAL A 659 19.36 -4.38 3.82
N LEU A 660 20.66 -4.65 3.74
CA LEU A 660 21.57 -3.94 2.84
C LEU A 660 21.56 -4.54 1.42
N CYS A 661 21.43 -5.87 1.30
CA CYS A 661 21.39 -6.54 0.00
C CYS A 661 20.48 -7.76 0.00
N CYS A 662 19.94 -8.06 -1.19
CA CYS A 662 19.21 -9.29 -1.48
C CYS A 662 19.64 -9.88 -2.83
N ALA A 663 19.66 -11.22 -2.94
CA ALA A 663 20.00 -11.91 -4.19
C ALA A 663 19.21 -13.21 -4.36
N PHE A 664 18.74 -13.46 -5.58
CA PHE A 664 18.15 -14.74 -6.00
C PHE A 664 19.22 -15.80 -6.29
N SER A 665 18.90 -17.06 -6.06
CA SER A 665 19.69 -18.19 -6.57
C SER A 665 19.47 -18.39 -8.07
N PRO A 666 20.39 -19.08 -8.78
CA PRO A 666 20.26 -19.42 -10.20
C PRO A 666 18.98 -20.15 -10.61
N ASP A 667 18.35 -20.84 -9.66
CA ASP A 667 17.11 -21.59 -9.87
C ASP A 667 15.86 -20.85 -9.38
N ASP A 668 15.99 -19.61 -8.91
CA ASP A 668 14.91 -18.75 -8.39
C ASP A 668 14.11 -19.29 -7.20
N ARG A 669 14.54 -20.42 -6.64
CA ARG A 669 13.89 -21.06 -5.48
C ARG A 669 14.30 -20.43 -4.17
N LEU A 670 15.53 -19.92 -4.10
CA LEU A 670 16.12 -19.38 -2.90
C LEU A 670 16.38 -17.89 -3.06
N LEU A 671 16.33 -17.19 -1.93
CA LEU A 671 16.67 -15.79 -1.85
C LEU A 671 17.49 -15.54 -0.59
N ALA A 672 18.66 -14.94 -0.74
CA ALA A 672 19.54 -14.57 0.37
C ALA A 672 19.38 -13.09 0.70
N THR A 673 19.36 -12.77 1.99
CA THR A 673 19.36 -11.40 2.52
C THR A 673 20.50 -11.23 3.50
N CYS A 674 21.14 -10.06 3.48
CA CYS A 674 22.15 -9.67 4.45
C CYS A 674 21.85 -8.28 5.01
N SER A 675 22.21 -8.06 6.28
CA SER A 675 21.73 -6.93 7.06
C SER A 675 22.81 -6.36 7.99
N SER A 676 22.55 -5.16 8.48
CA SER A 676 23.29 -4.53 9.58
C SER A 676 23.17 -5.29 10.90
N ASP A 677 22.23 -6.24 11.03
CA ASP A 677 22.15 -7.15 12.18
C ASP A 677 23.27 -8.21 12.22
N LYS A 678 24.22 -8.15 11.27
CA LYS A 678 25.39 -9.05 11.11
C LYS A 678 25.03 -10.45 10.63
N LYS A 679 23.76 -10.71 10.31
CA LYS A 679 23.26 -12.03 9.91
C LYS A 679 23.05 -12.12 8.42
N VAL A 680 23.18 -13.35 7.92
CA VAL A 680 22.80 -13.72 6.55
C VAL A 680 21.68 -14.74 6.63
N LYS A 681 20.55 -14.47 6.00
CA LYS A 681 19.38 -15.34 6.00
C LYS A 681 19.06 -15.81 4.59
N VAL A 682 18.69 -17.09 4.47
CA VAL A 682 18.30 -17.71 3.20
C VAL A 682 16.85 -18.18 3.29
N TRP A 683 16.05 -17.75 2.34
CA TRP A 683 14.61 -17.91 2.29
C TRP A 683 14.20 -18.80 1.11
N ASN A 684 13.15 -19.59 1.29
CA ASN A 684 12.48 -20.27 0.19
C ASN A 684 11.40 -19.35 -0.41
N VAL A 685 11.47 -19.10 -1.71
CA VAL A 685 10.58 -18.18 -2.43
C VAL A 685 9.17 -18.77 -2.66
N GLU A 686 9.00 -20.09 -2.72
CA GLU A 686 7.67 -20.69 -2.93
C GLU A 686 6.83 -20.71 -1.65
N ARG A 687 7.49 -20.94 -0.51
CA ARG A 687 6.81 -21.09 0.80
C ARG A 687 6.94 -19.87 1.70
N ALA A 688 7.72 -18.86 1.30
CA ALA A 688 8.08 -17.71 2.12
C ALA A 688 8.66 -18.11 3.51
N MET A 689 9.34 -19.25 3.59
CA MET A 689 9.90 -19.78 4.83
C MET A 689 11.40 -19.54 4.91
N LEU A 690 11.87 -19.24 6.12
CA LEU A 690 13.30 -19.19 6.44
C LEU A 690 13.86 -20.60 6.37
N LEU A 691 14.87 -20.81 5.53
CA LEU A 691 15.57 -22.09 5.45
C LEU A 691 16.74 -22.13 6.41
N ARG A 692 17.59 -21.09 6.37
CA ARG A 692 18.87 -21.05 7.07
C ARG A 692 19.20 -19.65 7.55
N VAL A 693 19.89 -19.58 8.69
CA VAL A 693 20.50 -18.36 9.22
C VAL A 693 21.97 -18.65 9.48
N PHE A 694 22.83 -17.71 9.11
CA PHE A 694 24.24 -17.69 9.45
C PHE A 694 24.49 -16.49 10.37
N GLU A 695 24.79 -16.74 11.65
CA GLU A 695 24.91 -15.71 12.69
C GLU A 695 26.33 -15.58 13.28
N GLU A 696 27.14 -16.64 13.24
CA GLU A 696 28.33 -16.73 14.09
C GLU A 696 29.64 -16.26 13.42
N GLU A 697 29.65 -15.98 12.11
CA GLU A 697 30.94 -15.77 11.41
C GLU A 697 31.24 -14.32 11.02
N HIS A 698 30.24 -13.47 10.84
CA HIS A 698 30.46 -12.05 10.57
C HIS A 698 30.34 -11.27 11.88
N GLU A 699 31.40 -10.59 12.27
CA GLU A 699 31.45 -9.80 13.50
C GLU A 699 30.87 -8.40 13.31
N GLU A 700 30.68 -7.96 12.07
CA GLU A 700 30.16 -6.65 11.70
C GLU A 700 29.08 -6.76 10.60
N GLN A 701 28.51 -5.62 10.20
CA GLN A 701 27.45 -5.58 9.19
C GLN A 701 27.89 -6.19 7.86
N VAL A 702 26.97 -6.92 7.22
CA VAL A 702 27.20 -7.59 5.94
C VAL A 702 26.63 -6.74 4.81
N ASN A 703 27.50 -6.13 4.02
CA ASN A 703 27.14 -5.11 3.03
C ASN A 703 26.50 -5.70 1.76
N HIS A 704 27.00 -6.84 1.28
CA HIS A 704 26.53 -7.42 0.02
C HIS A 704 26.56 -8.95 0.04
N CYS A 705 25.60 -9.53 -0.67
CA CYS A 705 25.48 -10.97 -0.86
C CYS A 705 25.15 -11.29 -2.32
N GLN A 706 25.80 -12.30 -2.89
CA GLN A 706 25.52 -12.77 -4.25
C GLN A 706 25.63 -14.29 -4.34
N PHE A 707 24.67 -14.93 -5.00
CA PHE A 707 24.80 -16.32 -5.40
C PHE A 707 25.70 -16.48 -6.63
N THR A 708 26.19 -17.70 -6.86
CA THR A 708 26.75 -18.08 -8.15
C THR A 708 25.76 -17.85 -9.27
N ASN A 709 26.23 -17.73 -10.52
CA ASN A 709 25.40 -17.51 -11.69
C ASN A 709 24.89 -18.84 -12.29
N THR A 710 25.62 -19.94 -12.12
CA THR A 710 25.26 -21.26 -12.66
C THR A 710 24.77 -22.23 -11.58
N THR A 711 23.90 -23.16 -11.98
CA THR A 711 23.39 -24.22 -11.10
C THR A 711 24.42 -25.32 -10.79
N ARG A 712 25.62 -25.29 -11.40
CA ARG A 712 26.65 -26.33 -11.25
C ARG A 712 27.16 -26.43 -9.82
N ARG A 713 27.33 -25.29 -9.15
CA ARG A 713 27.74 -25.18 -7.76
C ARG A 713 26.96 -24.03 -7.15
N LEU A 714 26.06 -24.33 -6.23
CA LEU A 714 25.31 -23.32 -5.50
C LEU A 714 26.14 -22.82 -4.32
N LEU A 715 26.84 -21.72 -4.52
CA LEU A 715 27.58 -21.02 -3.47
C LEU A 715 26.98 -19.63 -3.27
N LEU A 716 27.10 -19.11 -2.06
CA LEU A 716 26.75 -17.74 -1.71
C LEU A 716 28.02 -17.03 -1.25
N ALA A 717 28.33 -15.88 -1.83
CA ALA A 717 29.39 -15.00 -1.37
C ALA A 717 28.80 -13.87 -0.53
N THR A 718 29.45 -13.53 0.59
CA THR A 718 29.06 -12.41 1.44
C THR A 718 30.27 -11.60 1.84
N CYS A 719 30.12 -10.27 1.86
CA CYS A 719 31.18 -9.35 2.25
C CYS A 719 30.71 -8.39 3.34
N SER A 720 31.62 -8.03 4.23
CA SER A 720 31.31 -7.37 5.50
C SER A 720 32.31 -6.26 5.84
N ASN A 721 31.92 -5.42 6.79
CA ASN A 721 32.79 -4.41 7.40
C ASN A 721 33.91 -5.02 8.25
N ASP A 722 33.82 -6.31 8.60
CA ASP A 722 34.88 -7.06 9.29
C ASP A 722 36.12 -7.33 8.42
N LYS A 723 36.14 -6.83 7.18
CA LYS A 723 37.20 -6.94 6.17
C LYS A 723 37.28 -8.33 5.53
N PHE A 724 36.40 -9.24 5.91
CA PHE A 724 36.37 -10.60 5.41
C PHE A 724 35.33 -10.78 4.32
N LEU A 725 35.60 -11.78 3.49
CA LEU A 725 34.69 -12.33 2.52
C LEU A 725 34.43 -13.80 2.90
N ASN A 726 33.17 -14.20 3.04
CA ASN A 726 32.79 -15.58 3.33
C ASN A 726 32.10 -16.23 2.12
N LEU A 727 32.51 -17.47 1.82
CA LEU A 727 31.88 -18.34 0.83
C LEU A 727 31.11 -19.45 1.52
N TRP A 728 29.80 -19.46 1.31
CA TRP A 728 28.88 -20.39 1.94
C TRP A 728 28.45 -21.48 0.98
N ASN A 729 28.41 -22.71 1.50
CA ASN A 729 27.75 -23.82 0.84
C ASN A 729 26.46 -24.12 1.61
N LEU A 730 25.33 -24.02 0.93
CA LEU A 730 24.02 -24.25 1.57
C LEU A 730 23.86 -25.68 2.11
N ASN A 731 24.68 -26.64 1.67
CA ASN A 731 24.66 -28.01 2.20
C ASN A 731 25.45 -28.16 3.52
N LYS A 732 26.30 -27.19 3.90
CA LYS A 732 27.12 -27.23 5.12
C LYS A 732 26.63 -26.21 6.15
N PRO A 733 26.57 -26.51 7.45
CA PRO A 733 26.05 -25.57 8.44
C PRO A 733 26.94 -24.33 8.66
N SER A 734 28.27 -24.47 8.49
CA SER A 734 29.24 -23.37 8.54
C SER A 734 29.61 -22.88 7.13
N SER A 735 30.34 -21.76 7.04
CA SER A 735 30.96 -21.36 5.78
C SER A 735 31.92 -22.43 5.29
N GLN A 736 32.07 -22.43 3.96
CA GLN A 736 33.01 -23.31 3.29
C GLN A 736 34.41 -22.73 3.35
N ASN A 737 34.55 -21.42 3.10
CA ASN A 737 35.84 -20.71 3.11
C ASN A 737 35.66 -19.28 3.62
N THR A 738 36.58 -18.82 4.46
CA THR A 738 36.78 -17.41 4.80
C THR A 738 38.02 -16.90 4.08
N VAL A 739 37.84 -15.87 3.26
CA VAL A 739 38.89 -15.29 2.41
C VAL A 739 39.46 -14.05 3.08
N PHE A 740 40.78 -14.05 3.25
CA PHE A 740 41.55 -12.96 3.83
C PHE A 740 42.23 -12.17 2.71
N GLY A 741 42.39 -10.85 2.89
CA GLY A 741 43.23 -10.05 2.00
C GLY A 741 42.98 -8.55 2.03
N HIS A 742 41.77 -8.09 2.36
CA HIS A 742 41.46 -6.67 2.44
C HIS A 742 41.85 -6.05 3.78
N PHE A 743 42.26 -4.77 3.75
CA PHE A 743 42.68 -4.03 4.95
C PHE A 743 41.58 -3.14 5.53
N GLU A 744 40.55 -2.86 4.74
CA GLU A 744 39.40 -2.01 5.07
C GLU A 744 38.08 -2.72 4.68
N PRO A 745 36.91 -2.21 5.09
CA PRO A 745 35.61 -2.79 4.79
C PRO A 745 35.42 -3.18 3.32
N VAL A 746 34.85 -4.36 3.08
CA VAL A 746 34.54 -4.86 1.74
C VAL A 746 33.10 -4.48 1.42
N ASN A 747 32.90 -3.69 0.37
CA ASN A 747 31.60 -3.11 0.02
C ASN A 747 30.78 -4.02 -0.87
N HIS A 748 31.43 -4.70 -1.83
CA HIS A 748 30.73 -5.46 -2.86
C HIS A 748 31.55 -6.65 -3.34
N CYS A 749 30.85 -7.75 -3.64
CA CYS A 749 31.41 -8.97 -4.22
C CYS A 749 30.64 -9.38 -5.48
N CYS A 750 31.34 -9.86 -6.53
CA CYS A 750 30.70 -10.28 -7.77
C CYS A 750 31.36 -11.49 -8.43
N PHE A 751 30.60 -12.57 -8.62
CA PHE A 751 31.07 -13.75 -9.34
C PHE A 751 31.29 -13.44 -10.83
N SER A 752 32.33 -14.04 -11.41
CA SER A 752 32.52 -14.03 -12.85
C SER A 752 31.38 -14.80 -13.56
N PRO A 753 31.09 -14.52 -14.84
CA PRO A 753 30.01 -15.20 -15.57
C PRO A 753 30.15 -16.73 -15.62
N ASP A 754 31.38 -17.25 -15.48
CA ASP A 754 31.70 -18.68 -15.46
C ASP A 754 31.82 -19.30 -14.04
N ASP A 755 31.60 -18.50 -12.99
CA ASP A 755 31.74 -18.84 -11.56
C ASP A 755 33.14 -19.32 -11.11
N ASN A 756 34.17 -19.17 -11.95
CA ASN A 756 35.53 -19.58 -11.61
C ASN A 756 36.25 -18.56 -10.72
N PHE A 757 35.93 -17.28 -10.90
CA PHE A 757 36.53 -16.16 -10.20
C PHE A 757 35.48 -15.34 -9.44
N LEU A 758 35.94 -14.63 -8.42
CA LEU A 758 35.14 -13.73 -7.62
C LEU A 758 35.89 -12.41 -7.50
N SER A 759 35.24 -11.32 -7.89
CA SER A 759 35.76 -9.97 -7.66
C SER A 759 35.22 -9.41 -6.35
N THR A 760 36.04 -8.59 -5.70
CA THR A 760 35.73 -7.91 -4.44
C THR A 760 36.25 -6.49 -4.51
N SER A 761 35.50 -5.56 -3.92
CA SER A 761 35.84 -4.13 -3.91
C SER A 761 35.73 -3.59 -2.49
N SER A 762 36.72 -2.78 -2.09
CA SER A 762 36.91 -2.33 -0.72
C SER A 762 37.22 -0.84 -0.64
N ASN A 763 37.02 -0.27 0.56
CA ASN A 763 37.47 1.07 0.91
C ASN A 763 39.02 1.19 0.95
N ASP A 764 39.75 0.08 0.91
CA ASP A 764 41.21 0.09 0.76
C ASP A 764 41.68 0.53 -0.65
N GLY A 765 40.75 0.88 -1.54
CA GLY A 765 41.03 1.37 -2.88
C GLY A 765 41.46 0.27 -3.85
N THR A 766 41.28 -1.01 -3.49
CA THR A 766 41.66 -2.15 -4.31
C THR A 766 40.45 -2.94 -4.80
N VAL A 767 40.62 -3.54 -5.97
CA VAL A 767 39.75 -4.61 -6.47
C VAL A 767 40.56 -5.90 -6.48
N LYS A 768 40.13 -6.88 -5.69
CA LYS A 768 40.80 -8.19 -5.61
C LYS A 768 40.01 -9.26 -6.35
N LEU A 769 40.72 -10.11 -7.06
CA LEU A 769 40.20 -11.27 -7.77
C LEU A 769 40.63 -12.54 -7.06
N PHE A 770 39.67 -13.37 -6.68
CA PHE A 770 39.88 -14.64 -5.99
C PHE A 770 39.42 -15.80 -6.86
N GLN A 771 40.15 -16.91 -6.80
CA GLN A 771 39.73 -18.15 -7.46
C GLN A 771 38.78 -18.93 -6.55
N VAL A 772 37.57 -19.26 -7.02
CA VAL A 772 36.49 -19.82 -6.19
C VAL A 772 36.79 -21.23 -5.69
N SER A 773 37.52 -22.03 -6.48
CA SER A 773 37.85 -23.42 -6.12
C SER A 773 38.87 -23.53 -4.99
N SER A 774 39.85 -22.62 -4.96
CA SER A 774 40.96 -22.61 -4.01
C SER A 774 40.78 -21.58 -2.90
N ALA A 775 39.88 -20.61 -3.07
CA ALA A 775 39.68 -19.44 -2.20
C ALA A 775 40.95 -18.59 -2.03
N ASN A 776 41.92 -18.72 -2.95
CA ASN A 776 43.16 -17.97 -2.94
C ASN A 776 43.03 -16.68 -3.76
N GLU A 777 43.77 -15.66 -3.31
CA GLU A 777 43.95 -14.44 -4.07
C GLU A 777 44.70 -14.76 -5.37
N TRP A 778 44.12 -14.34 -6.49
CA TRP A 778 44.70 -14.49 -7.82
C TRP A 778 45.39 -13.19 -8.27
N LYS A 779 44.70 -12.05 -8.16
CA LYS A 779 45.21 -10.73 -8.56
C LYS A 779 44.65 -9.61 -7.67
N THR A 780 45.44 -8.55 -7.52
CA THR A 780 45.01 -7.28 -6.92
C THR A 780 45.20 -6.15 -7.93
N ILE A 781 44.17 -5.34 -8.13
CA ILE A 781 44.18 -4.12 -8.93
C ILE A 781 44.10 -2.93 -7.96
N ASN A 782 45.13 -2.09 -7.93
CA ASN A 782 45.17 -0.92 -7.06
C ASN A 782 44.67 0.32 -7.81
N VAL A 783 43.45 0.75 -7.52
CA VAL A 783 42.82 1.90 -8.20
C VAL A 783 43.34 3.22 -7.61
N ARG A 784 43.94 3.20 -6.41
CA ARG A 784 44.49 4.40 -5.77
C ARG A 784 45.58 5.06 -6.60
N GLU A 785 46.39 4.27 -7.29
CA GLU A 785 47.51 4.74 -8.12
C GLU A 785 47.05 5.53 -9.36
N MET A 786 45.76 5.47 -9.70
CA MET A 786 45.18 6.19 -10.84
C MET A 786 44.84 7.65 -10.52
N PHE A 787 44.83 8.05 -9.25
CA PHE A 787 44.52 9.43 -8.83
C PHE A 787 45.82 10.19 -8.51
N THR A 788 46.08 11.27 -9.25
CA THR A 788 47.35 12.03 -9.16
C THR A 788 47.36 13.17 -8.14
N GLU A 789 46.22 13.53 -7.52
CA GLU A 789 46.11 14.66 -6.59
C GLU A 789 45.36 14.33 -5.27
N SER A 790 46.01 14.70 -4.15
CA SER A 790 45.55 14.81 -2.73
C SER A 790 45.36 13.55 -1.87
N ASP A 791 45.71 13.70 -0.58
CA ASP A 791 45.64 12.79 0.59
C ASP A 791 44.24 12.25 0.94
N GLU A 792 43.27 12.32 0.02
CA GLU A 792 41.92 11.84 0.27
C GLU A 792 41.82 10.32 0.00
N GLU A 793 41.06 9.61 0.84
CA GLU A 793 40.85 8.18 0.70
C GLU A 793 40.07 7.86 -0.60
N VAL A 794 40.62 6.97 -1.43
CA VAL A 794 39.95 6.46 -2.64
C VAL A 794 39.22 5.18 -2.25
N LEU A 795 37.89 5.25 -2.29
CA LEU A 795 36.99 4.15 -1.97
C LEU A 795 36.39 3.56 -3.25
N VAL A 796 36.48 2.24 -3.40
CA VAL A 796 35.85 1.50 -4.51
C VAL A 796 34.51 0.97 -4.01
N LYS A 797 33.42 1.44 -4.61
CA LYS A 797 32.05 1.11 -4.17
C LYS A 797 31.58 -0.24 -4.70
N CYS A 798 31.81 -0.51 -5.98
CA CYS A 798 31.36 -1.73 -6.63
C CYS A 798 32.28 -2.16 -7.78
N SER A 799 32.19 -3.45 -8.11
CA SER A 799 32.85 -4.06 -9.25
C SER A 799 31.89 -4.98 -10.01
N THR A 800 31.95 -4.98 -11.34
CA THR A 800 31.14 -5.84 -12.21
C THR A 800 31.98 -6.41 -13.34
N TRP A 801 31.64 -7.61 -13.78
CA TRP A 801 32.28 -8.26 -14.92
C TRP A 801 31.54 -7.94 -16.21
N THR A 802 32.26 -7.91 -17.33
CA THR A 802 31.64 -7.97 -18.66
C THR A 802 31.16 -9.39 -18.96
N ALA A 803 30.18 -9.52 -19.85
CA ALA A 803 29.58 -10.81 -20.22
C ALA A 803 30.58 -11.84 -20.75
N ASP A 804 31.67 -11.39 -21.37
CA ASP A 804 32.75 -12.25 -21.87
C ASP A 804 33.73 -12.70 -20.77
N GLY A 805 33.63 -12.16 -19.55
CA GLY A 805 34.51 -12.44 -18.42
C GLY A 805 35.93 -11.88 -18.56
N LYS A 806 36.23 -11.12 -19.62
CA LYS A 806 37.59 -10.63 -19.91
C LYS A 806 37.90 -9.28 -19.31
N ARG A 807 36.89 -8.47 -19.03
CA ARG A 807 37.06 -7.13 -18.45
C ARG A 807 36.35 -7.04 -17.11
N ILE A 808 36.95 -6.26 -16.22
CA ILE A 808 36.35 -5.87 -14.95
C ILE A 808 36.18 -4.37 -14.91
N ILE A 809 35.00 -3.94 -14.45
CA ILE A 809 34.63 -2.55 -14.35
C ILE A 809 34.48 -2.23 -12.87
N CYS A 810 35.06 -1.12 -12.42
CA CYS A 810 34.93 -0.68 -11.04
C CYS A 810 34.57 0.81 -10.94
N ALA A 811 33.73 1.14 -9.98
CA ALA A 811 33.34 2.51 -9.67
C ALA A 811 34.11 3.02 -8.45
N ALA A 812 34.80 4.15 -8.62
CA ALA A 812 35.55 4.82 -7.56
C ALA A 812 35.33 6.33 -7.64
N ARG A 813 34.86 6.94 -6.54
CA ARG A 813 34.51 8.37 -6.47
C ARG A 813 33.51 8.77 -7.58
N ASN A 814 33.97 9.59 -8.53
CA ASN A 814 33.17 10.13 -9.63
C ASN A 814 33.56 9.48 -10.98
N ASP A 815 34.45 8.49 -10.97
CA ASP A 815 34.99 7.88 -12.18
C ASP A 815 34.70 6.38 -12.20
N VAL A 816 34.51 5.86 -13.41
CA VAL A 816 34.39 4.41 -13.65
C VAL A 816 35.54 3.95 -14.52
N TRP A 817 36.23 2.91 -14.06
CA TRP A 817 37.43 2.37 -14.69
C TRP A 817 37.16 0.98 -15.22
N VAL A 818 37.71 0.69 -16.41
CA VAL A 818 37.64 -0.63 -17.04
C VAL A 818 39.04 -1.21 -17.16
N PHE A 819 39.24 -2.39 -16.60
CA PHE A 819 40.52 -3.11 -16.62
C PHE A 819 40.39 -4.41 -17.40
N ASP A 820 41.49 -4.81 -18.04
CA ASP A 820 41.64 -6.15 -18.59
C ASP A 820 41.97 -7.15 -17.48
N VAL A 821 41.30 -8.29 -17.44
CA VAL A 821 41.48 -9.29 -16.38
C VAL A 821 42.78 -10.08 -16.56
N GLU A 822 43.24 -10.31 -17.80
CA GLU A 822 44.45 -11.07 -18.09
C GLU A 822 45.72 -10.24 -17.89
N THR A 823 45.72 -8.98 -18.31
CA THR A 823 46.90 -8.10 -18.17
C THR A 823 46.86 -7.24 -16.90
N SER A 824 45.67 -6.96 -16.35
CA SER A 824 45.44 -6.00 -15.27
C SER A 824 45.71 -4.54 -15.68
N ASP A 825 45.82 -4.27 -16.98
CA ASP A 825 46.00 -2.93 -17.51
C ASP A 825 44.67 -2.18 -17.53
N MET A 826 44.75 -0.87 -17.30
CA MET A 826 43.62 0.04 -17.50
C MET A 826 43.36 0.21 -19.00
N LEU A 827 42.14 -0.13 -19.42
CA LEU A 827 41.69 -0.03 -20.82
C LEU A 827 40.99 1.30 -21.09
N LEU A 828 40.14 1.73 -20.15
CA LEU A 828 39.23 2.86 -20.38
C LEU A 828 38.90 3.56 -19.05
N GLU A 829 38.84 4.89 -19.12
CA GLU A 829 38.39 5.79 -18.06
C GLU A 829 37.10 6.50 -18.51
N ILE A 830 36.03 6.35 -17.73
CA ILE A 830 34.77 7.10 -17.89
C ILE A 830 34.74 8.17 -16.82
N ARG A 831 35.06 9.41 -17.21
CA ARG A 831 34.93 10.58 -16.32
C ARG A 831 33.52 11.11 -16.36
N THR A 832 32.88 11.16 -15.21
CA THR A 832 31.50 11.62 -15.07
C THR A 832 31.46 13.05 -14.52
N ASN A 833 30.26 13.56 -14.19
CA ASN A 833 30.12 14.93 -13.70
C ASN A 833 30.80 15.10 -12.32
N ARG A 834 31.65 16.13 -12.16
CA ARG A 834 32.54 16.32 -10.99
C ARG A 834 31.81 16.55 -9.65
N LEU A 835 30.50 16.75 -9.68
CA LEU A 835 29.68 17.08 -8.52
C LEU A 835 28.92 15.89 -7.92
N SER A 836 28.96 14.71 -8.55
CA SER A 836 28.18 13.53 -8.14
C SER A 836 29.05 12.28 -8.02
N MET A 837 28.88 11.55 -6.92
CA MET A 837 29.56 10.27 -6.69
C MET A 837 28.80 9.13 -7.34
N VAL A 838 29.54 8.19 -7.93
CA VAL A 838 29.01 6.94 -8.45
C VAL A 838 28.72 6.01 -7.27
N GLN A 839 27.45 5.62 -7.11
CA GLN A 839 27.03 4.70 -6.06
C GLN A 839 27.16 3.25 -6.50
N TYR A 840 26.77 2.95 -7.73
CA TYR A 840 26.76 1.60 -8.26
C TYR A 840 26.93 1.57 -9.77
N CYS A 841 27.48 0.48 -10.30
CA CYS A 841 27.55 0.22 -11.74
C CYS A 841 27.30 -1.25 -12.04
N HIS A 842 26.62 -1.53 -13.15
CA HIS A 842 26.33 -2.90 -13.58
C HIS A 842 26.45 -3.02 -15.10
N ALA A 843 27.18 -4.02 -15.58
CA ALA A 843 27.33 -4.29 -17.00
C ALA A 843 26.16 -5.13 -17.52
N CYS A 844 25.75 -4.89 -18.77
CA CYS A 844 24.71 -5.68 -19.40
C CYS A 844 25.23 -7.10 -19.73
N PRO A 845 24.48 -8.17 -19.42
CA PRO A 845 24.88 -9.54 -19.76
C PRO A 845 24.86 -9.85 -21.26
N THR A 846 24.10 -9.11 -22.06
CA THR A 846 23.87 -9.41 -23.49
C THR A 846 24.48 -8.40 -24.45
N SER A 847 24.81 -7.19 -23.98
CA SER A 847 25.34 -6.09 -24.80
C SER A 847 26.51 -5.39 -24.10
N ASN A 848 27.19 -4.49 -24.82
CA ASN A 848 28.30 -3.69 -24.27
C ASN A 848 27.84 -2.48 -23.44
N LEU A 849 26.60 -2.47 -22.97
CA LEU A 849 26.06 -1.39 -22.18
C LEU A 849 26.51 -1.48 -20.72
N LEU A 850 26.76 -0.32 -20.13
CA LEU A 850 27.06 -0.13 -18.72
C LEU A 850 26.03 0.83 -18.14
N ALA A 851 25.36 0.43 -17.06
CA ALA A 851 24.53 1.32 -16.27
C ALA A 851 25.33 1.88 -15.09
N ILE A 852 25.22 3.19 -14.88
CA ILE A 852 25.89 3.91 -13.79
C ILE A 852 24.84 4.67 -12.98
N ALA A 853 24.81 4.43 -11.67
CA ALA A 853 23.91 5.09 -10.73
C ALA A 853 24.66 6.14 -9.91
N TYR A 854 24.04 7.30 -9.72
CA TYR A 854 24.67 8.44 -9.06
C TYR A 854 23.96 8.89 -7.78
N SER A 855 24.69 9.66 -6.96
CA SER A 855 24.15 10.37 -5.81
C SER A 855 23.29 11.58 -6.17
N ASN A 856 23.15 11.95 -7.44
CA ASN A 856 22.31 13.07 -7.89
C ASN A 856 21.09 12.55 -8.66
N TYR A 857 20.44 11.49 -8.16
CA TYR A 857 19.21 10.88 -8.72
C TYR A 857 19.27 10.39 -10.18
N ALA A 858 20.39 10.59 -10.88
CA ALA A 858 20.56 10.21 -12.26
C ALA A 858 21.00 8.74 -12.39
N VAL A 859 20.57 8.12 -13.48
CA VAL A 859 21.08 6.83 -13.95
C VAL A 859 21.48 7.00 -15.41
N GLU A 860 22.75 6.77 -15.72
CA GLU A 860 23.25 6.91 -17.09
C GLU A 860 23.54 5.56 -17.72
N LEU A 861 23.24 5.44 -19.01
CA LEU A 861 23.66 4.30 -19.82
C LEU A 861 24.81 4.70 -20.74
N TRP A 862 25.89 3.94 -20.67
CA TRP A 862 27.11 4.13 -21.44
C TRP A 862 27.38 2.93 -22.34
N ASP A 863 27.86 3.18 -23.56
CA ASP A 863 28.39 2.12 -24.41
C ASP A 863 29.92 2.01 -24.22
N LEU A 864 30.37 0.84 -23.77
CA LEU A 864 31.78 0.55 -23.52
C LEU A 864 32.61 0.47 -24.81
N GLY A 865 31.97 0.18 -25.96
CA GLY A 865 32.66 0.10 -27.25
C GLY A 865 33.04 1.48 -27.80
N SER A 866 32.12 2.43 -27.73
CA SER A 866 32.30 3.79 -28.26
C SER A 866 32.75 4.83 -27.23
N ASN A 867 32.75 4.48 -25.93
CA ASN A 867 32.98 5.39 -24.81
C ASN A 867 32.09 6.64 -24.85
N LYS A 868 30.79 6.44 -25.10
CA LYS A 868 29.82 7.53 -25.18
C LYS A 868 28.64 7.25 -24.26
N LYS A 869 28.18 8.29 -23.58
CA LYS A 869 26.86 8.32 -22.94
C LYS A 869 25.81 8.12 -24.03
N MET A 870 25.03 7.05 -23.90
CA MET A 870 23.94 6.72 -24.81
C MET A 870 22.63 7.32 -24.34
N ALA A 871 22.41 7.37 -23.03
CA ALA A 871 21.15 7.86 -22.51
C ALA A 871 21.22 8.28 -21.03
N ASP A 872 20.14 8.93 -20.60
CA ASP A 872 19.90 9.37 -19.23
C ASP A 872 18.51 8.88 -18.77
N CYS A 873 18.50 7.93 -17.84
CA CYS A 873 17.31 7.41 -17.19
C CYS A 873 16.96 8.33 -16.02
N SER A 874 16.28 9.42 -16.35
CA SER A 874 15.87 10.43 -15.38
C SER A 874 14.46 10.16 -14.82
N GLY A 875 14.28 10.37 -13.52
CA GLY A 875 12.98 10.20 -12.87
C GLY A 875 13.03 9.94 -11.37
N HIS A 876 14.12 9.38 -10.83
CA HIS A 876 14.27 9.29 -9.38
C HIS A 876 14.32 10.66 -8.72
N LEU A 877 13.88 10.74 -7.46
CA LEU A 877 13.80 11.99 -6.71
C LEU A 877 14.93 12.13 -5.66
N SER A 878 15.71 11.08 -5.46
CA SER A 878 16.80 11.01 -4.49
C SER A 878 17.93 10.08 -4.97
N TRP A 879 18.93 9.83 -4.13
CA TRP A 879 20.10 9.01 -4.46
C TRP A 879 19.69 7.64 -4.98
N VAL A 880 20.31 7.20 -6.07
CA VAL A 880 20.07 5.86 -6.64
C VAL A 880 21.09 4.92 -6.03
N GLN A 881 20.64 4.03 -5.16
CA GLN A 881 21.50 3.14 -4.40
C GLN A 881 22.06 2.02 -5.25
N ARG A 882 21.23 1.44 -6.13
CA ARG A 882 21.63 0.30 -6.97
C ARG A 882 20.90 0.27 -8.31
N VAL A 883 21.58 -0.29 -9.31
CA VAL A 883 21.04 -0.61 -10.64
C VAL A 883 21.39 -2.04 -11.04
N GLN A 884 20.49 -2.72 -11.75
CA GLN A 884 20.75 -4.06 -12.28
C GLN A 884 20.02 -4.27 -13.61
N PHE A 885 20.72 -4.84 -14.60
CA PHE A 885 20.07 -5.25 -15.85
C PHE A 885 19.28 -6.54 -15.64
N SER A 886 18.19 -6.69 -16.40
CA SER A 886 17.52 -7.99 -16.51
C SER A 886 18.45 -9.02 -17.14
N PRO A 887 18.26 -10.33 -16.87
CA PRO A 887 19.12 -11.38 -17.42
C PRO A 887 19.19 -11.40 -18.95
N ASP A 888 18.12 -10.97 -19.63
CA ASP A 888 18.06 -10.82 -21.09
C ASP A 888 18.61 -9.48 -21.61
N GLY A 889 18.91 -8.53 -20.72
CA GLY A 889 19.38 -7.18 -21.03
C GLY A 889 18.33 -6.24 -21.66
N SER A 890 17.06 -6.65 -21.72
CA SER A 890 15.99 -5.83 -22.30
C SER A 890 15.50 -4.73 -21.35
N GLN A 891 15.72 -4.90 -20.04
CA GLN A 891 15.26 -3.99 -19.00
C GLN A 891 16.39 -3.63 -18.04
N LEU A 892 16.25 -2.47 -17.42
CA LEU A 892 17.09 -2.02 -16.31
C LEU A 892 16.21 -1.79 -15.09
N LEU A 893 16.66 -2.27 -13.94
CA LEU A 893 16.06 -2.02 -12.64
C LEU A 893 16.91 -0.99 -11.91
N SER A 894 16.28 -0.02 -11.27
CA SER A 894 16.93 0.93 -10.36
C SER A 894 16.15 1.07 -9.07
N CYS A 895 16.85 1.30 -7.97
CA CYS A 895 16.25 1.53 -6.66
C CYS A 895 16.90 2.74 -5.97
N SER A 896 16.10 3.48 -5.19
CA SER A 896 16.49 4.78 -4.67
C SER A 896 16.00 5.03 -3.24
N ASP A 897 16.63 6.01 -2.60
CA ASP A 897 16.19 6.60 -1.33
C ASP A 897 14.84 7.32 -1.42
N ASP A 898 14.33 7.58 -2.64
CA ASP A 898 12.96 8.06 -2.85
C ASP A 898 11.90 6.99 -2.57
N GLN A 899 12.32 5.82 -2.08
CA GLN A 899 11.49 4.67 -1.71
C GLN A 899 10.82 4.00 -2.90
N THR A 900 11.28 4.29 -4.13
CA THR A 900 10.79 3.69 -5.36
C THR A 900 11.78 2.70 -5.97
N VAL A 901 11.20 1.72 -6.65
CA VAL A 901 11.90 0.83 -7.59
C VAL A 901 11.36 1.12 -8.98
N ARG A 902 12.25 1.44 -9.91
CA ARG A 902 11.89 1.76 -11.30
C ARG A 902 12.43 0.73 -12.27
N LEU A 903 11.60 0.41 -13.26
CA LEU A 903 11.94 -0.45 -14.38
C LEU A 903 12.06 0.41 -15.64
N TRP A 904 13.13 0.26 -16.41
CA TRP A 904 13.40 1.01 -17.63
C TRP A 904 13.56 0.07 -18.82
N GLU A 905 13.11 0.48 -20.00
CA GLU A 905 13.33 -0.29 -21.23
C GLU A 905 14.62 0.11 -21.91
N THR A 906 15.61 -0.78 -22.00
CA THR A 906 16.94 -0.43 -22.52
C THR A 906 16.91 0.01 -23.99
N LYS A 907 15.99 -0.55 -24.79
CA LYS A 907 15.85 -0.22 -26.23
C LYS A 907 15.29 1.18 -26.49
N LYS A 908 14.24 1.59 -25.78
CA LYS A 908 13.65 2.94 -25.91
C LYS A 908 14.60 4.03 -25.40
N VAL A 909 15.38 3.70 -24.39
CA VAL A 909 16.37 4.59 -23.80
C VAL A 909 17.44 5.03 -24.83
N HIS A 910 17.75 4.24 -25.86
CA HIS A 910 18.69 4.61 -26.92
C HIS A 910 18.18 5.70 -27.89
N THR A 911 16.87 5.93 -27.99
CA THR A 911 16.28 6.85 -28.97
C THR A 911 15.98 8.24 -28.41
N SER A 912 15.87 8.38 -27.10
CA SER A 912 15.58 9.66 -26.43
C SER A 912 16.84 10.53 -26.32
N SER A 913 17.25 11.12 -27.43
CA SER A 913 18.10 12.32 -27.36
C SER A 913 17.31 13.42 -26.67
N ALA A 914 17.65 13.69 -25.40
CA ALA A 914 17.03 14.73 -24.60
C ALA A 914 16.93 16.02 -25.42
N VAL A 915 15.70 16.49 -25.62
CA VAL A 915 15.39 17.83 -26.11
C VAL A 915 15.82 18.79 -25.01
N CYS A 916 17.12 19.03 -24.90
CA CYS A 916 17.63 20.24 -24.31
C CYS A 916 17.19 21.34 -25.26
N LEU A 917 16.23 22.17 -24.85
CA LEU A 917 15.96 23.42 -25.53
C LEU A 917 17.31 24.07 -25.86
N LYS A 918 17.60 24.18 -27.16
CA LYS A 918 18.64 25.08 -27.63
C LYS A 918 18.21 26.46 -27.12
N ARG A 919 18.89 26.89 -26.06
CA ARG A 919 18.77 28.19 -25.42
C ARG A 919 18.82 29.28 -26.51
N ASP A 920 17.71 29.94 -26.78
CA ASP A 920 17.62 31.00 -27.80
C ASP A 920 17.99 32.39 -27.27
N SER A 921 18.41 32.51 -26.01
CA SER A 921 19.29 33.59 -25.55
C SER A 921 19.64 33.32 -24.10
N ASP A 922 20.93 33.20 -23.80
CA ASP A 922 21.38 33.29 -22.42
C ASP A 922 22.85 33.64 -22.30
N VAL A 923 23.17 34.28 -21.19
CA VAL A 923 24.54 34.63 -20.81
C VAL A 923 25.21 33.38 -20.22
N LEU A 924 26.28 32.89 -20.84
CA LEU A 924 27.06 31.75 -20.35
C LEU A 924 28.08 32.22 -19.31
N PHE A 925 28.15 31.53 -18.18
CA PHE A 925 29.10 31.82 -17.11
C PHE A 925 30.19 30.76 -17.07
N THR A 926 31.44 31.18 -17.16
CA THR A 926 32.63 30.43 -16.71
C THR A 926 33.23 31.18 -15.53
N ASP A 927 34.02 30.51 -14.67
CA ASP A 927 34.49 31.04 -13.36
C ASP A 927 35.22 32.40 -13.40
N GLU A 928 35.49 32.96 -14.58
CA GLU A 928 36.08 34.29 -14.78
C GLU A 928 35.43 35.10 -15.94
N GLU A 929 34.51 34.52 -16.73
CA GLU A 929 33.93 35.17 -17.92
C GLU A 929 32.40 35.19 -17.96
N ILE A 930 31.83 36.38 -18.24
CA ILE A 930 30.41 36.54 -18.53
C ILE A 930 30.25 36.64 -20.04
N ILE A 931 29.82 35.56 -20.69
CA ILE A 931 29.62 35.50 -22.14
C ILE A 931 28.16 35.83 -22.42
N VAL A 932 27.85 37.03 -22.93
CA VAL A 932 26.47 37.36 -23.36
C VAL A 932 26.24 36.74 -24.73
N SER A 933 25.47 35.64 -24.80
CA SER A 933 25.01 35.06 -26.05
C SER A 933 23.53 35.38 -26.27
N ALA A 934 23.24 36.23 -27.26
CA ALA A 934 21.89 36.41 -27.77
C ALA A 934 21.84 35.80 -29.16
N ALA A 935 20.96 34.82 -29.37
CA ALA A 935 20.73 34.29 -30.70
C ALA A 935 19.81 35.27 -31.44
N ASP A 936 20.33 35.91 -32.48
CA ASP A 936 19.47 36.29 -33.61
C ASP A 936 19.08 34.98 -34.32
N ASN A 937 17.89 34.94 -34.94
CA ASN A 937 17.21 33.80 -35.57
C ASN A 937 18.00 33.11 -36.70
N CYS A 938 19.31 33.35 -36.83
CA CYS A 938 20.19 32.77 -37.83
C CYS A 938 21.57 32.41 -37.21
N ASN A 939 21.65 31.29 -36.48
CA ASN A 939 22.88 30.58 -36.08
C ASN A 939 23.95 31.40 -35.31
N ARG A 940 23.98 31.21 -33.97
CA ARG A 940 25.07 31.51 -33.00
C ARG A 940 26.09 32.59 -33.39
N LEU A 941 25.96 33.76 -32.76
CA LEU A 941 27.02 34.77 -32.67
C LEU A 941 27.23 35.18 -31.20
N LEU A 942 28.47 35.06 -30.73
CA LEU A 942 28.94 35.65 -29.48
C LEU A 942 28.97 37.18 -29.67
N LEU A 943 28.19 37.94 -28.87
CA LEU A 943 28.10 39.40 -29.02
C LEU A 943 29.15 40.14 -28.19
N ALA A 944 29.38 39.73 -26.93
CA ALA A 944 30.39 40.32 -26.05
C ALA A 944 30.72 39.39 -24.87
N THR A 945 32.00 39.38 -24.47
CA THR A 945 32.46 38.77 -23.21
C THR A 945 32.81 39.89 -22.24
N LEU A 946 32.14 39.92 -21.09
CA LEU A 946 32.32 40.91 -20.03
C LEU A 946 33.09 40.26 -18.87
N LEU A 947 34.39 40.55 -18.78
CA LEU A 947 35.25 40.03 -17.71
C LEU A 947 35.13 40.93 -16.47
N GLY A 948 34.87 40.35 -15.30
CA GLY A 948 34.98 41.13 -14.07
C GLY A 948 34.51 40.50 -12.77
N HIS A 949 33.45 39.68 -12.76
CA HIS A 949 33.09 38.96 -11.53
C HIS A 949 34.17 37.92 -11.21
N THR A 950 34.52 37.77 -9.93
CA THR A 950 35.59 36.85 -9.46
C THR A 950 35.05 35.51 -8.95
N LYS A 951 33.72 35.40 -8.89
CA LYS A 951 32.98 34.22 -8.46
C LYS A 951 31.73 34.05 -9.32
N THR A 952 31.00 32.98 -9.10
CA THR A 952 29.76 32.66 -9.81
C THR A 952 28.76 33.83 -9.80
N VAL A 953 28.05 34.01 -10.91
CA VAL A 953 26.99 35.02 -11.05
C VAL A 953 25.67 34.37 -10.66
N LEU A 954 24.94 34.99 -9.74
CA LEU A 954 23.70 34.44 -9.17
C LEU A 954 22.43 34.96 -9.84
N HIS A 955 22.46 36.19 -10.35
CA HIS A 955 21.33 36.81 -11.03
C HIS A 955 21.78 37.87 -12.04
N CYS A 956 21.05 38.01 -13.13
CA CYS A 956 21.26 39.03 -14.14
C CYS A 956 19.93 39.52 -14.72
N GLN A 957 19.86 40.81 -15.05
CA GLN A 957 18.68 41.43 -15.65
C GLN A 957 19.09 42.57 -16.58
N PHE A 958 18.46 42.65 -17.76
CA PHE A 958 18.57 43.82 -18.61
C PHE A 958 17.71 44.97 -18.08
N SER A 959 18.19 46.20 -18.25
CA SER A 959 17.37 47.40 -18.10
C SER A 959 16.25 47.41 -19.15
N GLN A 960 15.17 48.12 -18.86
CA GLN A 960 13.99 48.20 -19.73
C GLN A 960 14.27 48.72 -21.15
N ASN A 961 15.39 49.44 -21.33
CA ASN A 961 15.86 49.95 -22.62
C ASN A 961 16.85 49.01 -23.36
N GLY A 962 17.19 47.85 -22.78
CA GLY A 962 18.10 46.85 -23.37
C GLY A 962 19.59 47.25 -23.46
N GLN A 963 19.95 48.48 -23.07
CA GLN A 963 21.32 49.01 -23.20
C GLN A 963 22.23 48.64 -22.04
N THR A 964 21.65 48.36 -20.86
CA THR A 964 22.39 48.11 -19.63
C THR A 964 22.07 46.72 -19.12
N LEU A 965 23.09 45.94 -18.77
CA LEU A 965 22.98 44.64 -18.12
C LEU A 965 23.42 44.79 -16.67
N ILE A 966 22.61 44.32 -15.72
CA ILE A 966 22.94 44.35 -14.29
C ILE A 966 23.17 42.91 -13.84
N THR A 967 24.26 42.65 -13.12
CA THR A 967 24.65 41.32 -12.64
C THR A 967 24.99 41.36 -11.16
N SER A 968 24.66 40.30 -10.41
CA SER A 968 25.03 40.13 -9.00
C SER A 968 25.74 38.79 -8.81
N SER A 969 26.74 38.75 -7.93
CA SER A 969 27.60 37.58 -7.75
C SER A 969 27.83 37.24 -6.28
N GLU A 970 28.35 36.02 -6.05
CA GLU A 970 28.93 35.60 -4.78
C GLU A 970 30.12 36.45 -4.33
N ASP A 971 30.71 37.24 -5.23
CA ASP A 971 31.82 38.16 -4.93
C ASP A 971 31.42 39.41 -4.14
N THR A 972 30.19 39.46 -3.61
CA THR A 972 29.58 40.56 -2.82
C THR A 972 29.28 41.83 -3.63
N THR A 973 29.55 41.83 -4.94
CA THR A 973 29.36 43.01 -5.79
C THR A 973 28.15 42.87 -6.72
N ILE A 974 27.57 44.02 -7.06
CA ILE A 974 26.63 44.16 -8.16
C ILE A 974 27.30 44.99 -9.24
N ARG A 975 27.24 44.56 -10.49
CA ARG A 975 27.86 45.25 -11.61
C ARG A 975 26.81 45.70 -12.61
N VAL A 976 26.94 46.94 -13.05
CA VAL A 976 26.08 47.58 -14.05
C VAL A 976 26.92 47.79 -15.30
N TRP A 977 26.63 47.02 -16.34
CA TRP A 977 27.37 46.96 -17.59
C TRP A 977 26.63 47.69 -18.69
N ARG A 978 27.29 48.62 -19.38
CA ARG A 978 26.84 49.03 -20.71
C ARG A 978 27.52 48.12 -21.74
N TRP A 979 26.86 47.00 -22.02
CA TRP A 979 27.44 45.86 -22.73
C TRP A 979 27.99 46.20 -24.12
N GLN A 980 27.41 47.18 -24.82
CA GLN A 980 27.89 47.64 -26.14
C GLN A 980 29.22 48.41 -26.07
N SER A 981 29.47 49.09 -24.95
CA SER A 981 30.65 49.95 -24.76
C SER A 981 31.73 49.31 -23.88
N GLY A 982 31.41 48.22 -23.18
CA GLY A 982 32.28 47.61 -22.17
C GLY A 982 32.39 48.39 -20.85
N GLU A 983 31.74 49.54 -20.69
CA GLU A 983 31.73 50.28 -19.43
C GLU A 983 31.07 49.45 -18.30
N CYS A 984 31.78 49.29 -17.19
CA CYS A 984 31.30 48.59 -15.99
C CYS A 984 31.33 49.53 -14.80
N LYS A 985 30.18 49.69 -14.13
CA LYS A 985 30.10 50.33 -12.81
C LYS A 985 29.92 49.25 -11.75
N VAL A 986 30.79 49.25 -10.75
CA VAL A 986 30.74 48.29 -9.63
C VAL A 986 30.07 48.96 -8.44
N LEU A 987 28.97 48.37 -7.96
CA LEU A 987 28.29 48.72 -6.72
C LEU A 987 28.81 47.80 -5.63
N GLN A 988 29.58 48.37 -4.70
CA GLN A 988 30.12 47.68 -3.53
C GLN A 988 29.36 48.13 -2.28
N GLY A 989 29.12 47.20 -1.35
CA GLY A 989 28.52 47.56 -0.06
C GLY A 989 27.94 46.41 0.75
N HIS A 990 27.64 45.26 0.13
CA HIS A 990 27.26 44.04 0.86
C HIS A 990 28.50 43.35 1.43
N LYS A 991 28.34 42.71 2.59
CA LYS A 991 29.44 42.01 3.30
C LYS A 991 29.52 40.54 2.93
N GLU A 992 28.41 39.97 2.47
CA GLU A 992 28.30 38.60 1.98
C GLU A 992 27.72 38.57 0.56
N GLN A 993 27.51 37.37 0.02
CA GLN A 993 26.98 37.16 -1.32
C GLN A 993 25.65 37.87 -1.56
N VAL A 994 25.50 38.46 -2.74
CA VAL A 994 24.28 39.17 -3.13
C VAL A 994 23.34 38.20 -3.82
N ARG A 995 22.20 37.89 -3.19
CA ARG A 995 21.33 36.81 -3.65
C ARG A 995 20.57 37.16 -4.92
N CYS A 996 20.01 38.36 -4.97
CA CYS A 996 19.19 38.87 -6.07
C CYS A 996 18.97 40.39 -5.90
N PHE A 997 18.41 41.03 -6.92
CA PHE A 997 18.00 42.43 -6.88
C PHE A 997 16.68 42.64 -7.64
N SER A 998 16.04 43.79 -7.45
CA SER A 998 14.83 44.21 -8.15
C SER A 998 15.01 45.65 -8.65
N LEU A 999 14.49 45.93 -9.85
CA LEU A 999 14.51 47.25 -10.47
C LEU A 999 13.17 47.95 -10.26
N LEU A 1000 13.23 49.17 -9.74
CA LEU A 1000 12.08 50.05 -9.56
C LEU A 1000 12.15 51.15 -10.61
N SER A 1001 11.24 51.12 -11.58
CA SER A 1001 11.12 52.16 -12.61
C SER A 1001 9.97 53.12 -12.29
N LYS A 1002 10.32 54.35 -11.87
CA LYS A 1002 9.37 55.48 -11.80
C LYS A 1002 9.42 56.36 -13.05
N SER A 1003 10.54 56.37 -13.76
CA SER A 1003 10.76 57.16 -14.98
C SER A 1003 11.78 56.47 -15.91
N PRO A 1004 11.79 56.79 -17.22
CA PRO A 1004 12.77 56.24 -18.16
C PRO A 1004 14.23 56.69 -17.89
N THR A 1005 14.45 57.65 -16.98
CA THR A 1005 15.76 58.24 -16.70
C THR A 1005 16.35 57.84 -15.35
N GLU A 1006 15.51 57.53 -14.34
CA GLU A 1006 15.95 57.16 -12.99
C GLU A 1006 15.53 55.73 -12.66
N THR A 1007 16.43 54.77 -12.86
CA THR A 1007 16.24 53.39 -12.38
C THR A 1007 16.84 53.26 -10.99
N THR A 1008 16.00 52.91 -10.01
CA THR A 1008 16.43 52.61 -8.65
C THR A 1008 16.57 51.09 -8.51
N LEU A 1009 17.66 50.64 -7.90
CA LEU A 1009 17.99 49.26 -7.66
C LEU A 1009 17.77 48.93 -6.16
N LEU A 1010 16.98 47.91 -5.88
CA LEU A 1010 16.83 47.31 -4.56
C LEU A 1010 17.57 45.98 -4.53
N SER A 1011 18.62 45.83 -3.73
CA SER A 1011 19.39 44.59 -3.59
C SER A 1011 19.34 44.03 -2.19
N TRP A 1012 19.44 42.70 -2.06
CA TRP A 1012 19.47 42.02 -0.77
C TRP A 1012 20.52 40.91 -0.73
N SER A 1013 21.09 40.68 0.45
CA SER A 1013 22.22 39.78 0.65
C SER A 1013 22.02 38.86 1.86
N PHE A 1014 22.88 37.85 1.94
CA PHE A 1014 22.94 36.91 3.06
C PHE A 1014 23.48 37.56 4.35
N ASP A 1015 24.03 38.78 4.26
CA ASP A 1015 24.43 39.58 5.41
C ASP A 1015 23.25 40.21 6.20
N GLY A 1016 22.00 39.91 5.82
CA GLY A 1016 20.81 40.44 6.49
C GLY A 1016 20.43 41.87 6.05
N THR A 1017 21.12 42.43 5.04
CA THR A 1017 20.92 43.82 4.61
C THR A 1017 20.16 43.94 3.28
N VAL A 1018 19.33 44.99 3.19
CA VAL A 1018 18.72 45.47 1.95
C VAL A 1018 19.32 46.83 1.62
N LYS A 1019 19.79 47.02 0.38
CA LYS A 1019 20.39 48.28 -0.08
C LYS A 1019 19.60 48.86 -1.24
N VAL A 1020 19.53 50.19 -1.25
CA VAL A 1020 18.91 50.97 -2.32
C VAL A 1020 19.99 51.80 -2.98
N ALA A 1021 20.13 51.69 -4.31
CA ALA A 1021 21.15 52.40 -5.09
C ALA A 1021 20.58 52.93 -6.41
N LEU A 1022 21.14 54.04 -6.93
CA LEU A 1022 20.79 54.54 -8.26
C LEU A 1022 21.72 53.94 -9.31
N THR A 1023 21.16 53.33 -10.35
CA THR A 1023 21.95 52.64 -11.39
C THR A 1023 22.83 53.59 -12.22
N HIS A 1024 22.42 54.86 -12.36
CA HIS A 1024 23.09 55.83 -13.21
C HIS A 1024 24.28 56.52 -12.52
N ILE A 1025 24.24 56.72 -11.20
CA ILE A 1025 25.31 57.38 -10.43
C ILE A 1025 26.17 56.34 -9.70
N GLY A 1026 25.59 55.21 -9.30
CA GLY A 1026 26.24 54.23 -8.42
C GLY A 1026 26.32 54.68 -6.96
N GLU A 1027 25.64 55.77 -6.62
CA GLU A 1027 25.52 56.24 -5.24
C GLU A 1027 24.56 55.34 -4.46
N LYS A 1028 25.04 54.96 -3.27
CA LYS A 1028 24.26 54.26 -2.25
C LYS A 1028 23.31 55.27 -1.61
N LEU A 1029 22.01 55.08 -1.82
CA LEU A 1029 20.98 55.93 -1.21
C LEU A 1029 20.75 55.52 0.25
N GLN A 1030 20.69 54.21 0.52
CA GLN A 1030 20.36 53.72 1.87
C GLN A 1030 20.84 52.30 2.13
N ASP A 1031 21.12 52.01 3.42
CA ASP A 1031 21.42 50.68 3.96
C ASP A 1031 20.36 50.34 5.02
N ILE A 1032 19.69 49.19 4.87
CA ILE A 1032 18.64 48.74 5.78
C ILE A 1032 19.07 47.41 6.36
N GLU A 1033 19.44 47.39 7.65
CA GLU A 1033 19.67 46.15 8.41
C GLU A 1033 18.32 45.50 8.73
N ALA A 1034 17.81 44.75 7.76
CA ALA A 1034 16.51 44.13 7.87
C ALA A 1034 16.55 42.93 8.82
N HIS A 1035 17.52 42.02 8.71
CA HIS A 1035 17.53 40.76 9.47
C HIS A 1035 18.90 40.48 10.11
N ARG A 1036 18.93 39.58 11.10
CA ARG A 1036 20.19 39.11 11.71
C ARG A 1036 20.83 37.96 10.94
N GLU A 1037 20.03 37.22 10.19
CA GLU A 1037 20.45 36.11 9.33
C GLU A 1037 20.14 36.41 7.86
N ALA A 1038 20.48 35.47 6.98
CA ALA A 1038 20.35 35.64 5.54
C ALA A 1038 18.94 35.99 5.08
N ILE A 1039 18.84 36.96 4.16
CA ILE A 1039 17.59 37.28 3.45
C ILE A 1039 17.44 36.31 2.29
N LEU A 1040 16.37 35.53 2.32
CA LEU A 1040 16.10 34.49 1.33
C LEU A 1040 15.32 35.02 0.12
N SER A 1041 14.36 35.91 0.36
CA SER A 1041 13.56 36.55 -0.69
C SER A 1041 13.11 37.95 -0.28
N CYS A 1042 12.86 38.80 -1.29
CA CYS A 1042 12.31 40.12 -1.13
C CYS A 1042 11.36 40.42 -2.30
N HIS A 1043 10.19 40.98 -2.01
CA HIS A 1043 9.22 41.38 -3.03
C HIS A 1043 8.73 42.80 -2.75
N VAL A 1044 8.54 43.58 -3.82
CA VAL A 1044 8.01 44.95 -3.75
C VAL A 1044 6.53 44.92 -4.13
N SER A 1045 5.70 45.71 -3.47
CA SER A 1045 4.28 45.79 -3.81
C SER A 1045 4.07 46.43 -5.19
N PRO A 1046 3.03 46.04 -5.94
CA PRO A 1046 2.72 46.62 -7.25
C PRO A 1046 2.50 48.14 -7.24
N ASP A 1047 1.99 48.70 -6.13
CA ASP A 1047 1.86 50.15 -5.94
C ASP A 1047 3.21 50.88 -5.68
N GLY A 1048 4.32 50.14 -5.56
CA GLY A 1048 5.65 50.67 -5.28
C GLY A 1048 5.80 51.34 -3.91
N CYS A 1049 4.84 51.14 -3.00
CA CYS A 1049 4.79 51.80 -1.69
C CYS A 1049 5.37 50.95 -0.56
N PHE A 1050 5.36 49.62 -0.69
CA PHE A 1050 5.79 48.66 0.33
C PHE A 1050 6.83 47.69 -0.22
N PHE A 1051 7.67 47.14 0.64
CA PHE A 1051 8.44 45.94 0.34
C PHE A 1051 8.46 45.01 1.55
N ALA A 1052 8.57 43.72 1.28
CA ALA A 1052 8.62 42.67 2.29
C ALA A 1052 9.90 41.84 2.12
N THR A 1053 10.55 41.52 3.23
CA THR A 1053 11.74 40.67 3.30
C THR A 1053 11.44 39.42 4.12
N THR A 1054 11.97 38.28 3.66
CA THR A 1054 11.94 37.01 4.39
C THR A 1054 13.35 36.55 4.71
N SER A 1055 13.50 35.91 5.86
CA SER A 1055 14.82 35.49 6.35
C SER A 1055 14.79 34.11 7.00
N ALA A 1056 15.98 33.51 7.09
CA ALA A 1056 16.24 32.30 7.86
C ALA A 1056 15.98 32.49 9.38
N ASP A 1057 15.94 33.74 9.88
CA ASP A 1057 15.61 34.05 11.27
C ASP A 1057 14.13 33.80 11.65
N LYS A 1058 13.37 33.15 10.75
CA LYS A 1058 11.94 32.81 10.85
C LYS A 1058 11.01 34.03 10.91
N MET A 1059 11.55 35.24 10.72
CA MET A 1059 10.79 36.48 10.73
C MET A 1059 10.48 36.96 9.32
N ILE A 1060 9.37 37.68 9.21
CA ILE A 1060 8.99 38.44 8.03
C ILE A 1060 9.06 39.90 8.45
N LYS A 1061 9.70 40.76 7.66
CA LYS A 1061 9.66 42.21 7.91
C LYS A 1061 9.05 42.91 6.73
N ARG A 1062 8.07 43.75 7.05
CA ARG A 1062 7.43 44.67 6.10
C ARG A 1062 7.94 46.07 6.39
N CYS A 1063 8.36 46.77 5.35
CA CYS A 1063 8.73 48.18 5.43
C CYS A 1063 7.70 49.01 4.66
N ALA A 1064 7.21 50.07 5.29
CA ALA A 1064 6.24 50.99 4.70
C ALA A 1064 6.94 52.27 4.21
N ARG A 1065 6.51 52.74 3.04
CA ARG A 1065 6.99 53.94 2.34
C ARG A 1065 8.44 53.84 1.86
N LEU A 1066 8.55 53.64 0.55
CA LEU A 1066 9.79 53.89 -0.19
C LEU A 1066 10.14 55.39 -0.29
N TRP A 1067 9.24 56.35 0.00
CA TRP A 1067 9.51 57.80 -0.19
C TRP A 1067 8.53 58.73 0.59
N PRO A 1068 8.93 59.93 1.10
CA PRO A 1068 10.28 60.48 1.28
C PRO A 1068 10.85 60.28 2.71
N ASP A 1069 10.01 59.92 3.68
CA ASP A 1069 10.42 59.54 5.03
C ASP A 1069 10.31 58.02 5.17
N PHE A 1070 11.46 57.36 5.12
CA PHE A 1070 11.59 55.91 5.36
C PHE A 1070 11.53 55.65 6.86
N ASP A 1071 10.32 55.50 7.41
CA ASP A 1071 10.15 55.00 8.76
C ASP A 1071 10.14 53.47 8.76
N LEU A 1072 11.10 52.88 9.47
CA LEU A 1072 11.13 51.44 9.76
C LEU A 1072 9.99 51.13 10.76
N LEU A 1073 8.76 51.08 10.28
CA LEU A 1073 7.60 50.73 11.10
C LEU A 1073 7.74 49.28 11.58
N SER A 1074 7.86 49.13 12.89
CA SER A 1074 7.87 47.84 13.58
C SER A 1074 6.55 47.10 13.38
N GLY A 1075 6.58 45.91 12.77
CA GLY A 1075 5.54 44.90 13.03
C GLY A 1075 5.25 43.88 11.93
N LEU A 1076 5.96 42.74 11.98
CA LEU A 1076 5.38 41.40 11.74
C LEU A 1076 6.26 40.35 12.45
N ARG A 1077 6.21 40.29 13.79
CA ARG A 1077 7.36 39.74 14.54
C ARG A 1077 7.47 38.23 14.63
N ILE A 1078 6.42 37.42 14.51
CA ILE A 1078 6.55 35.96 14.54
C ILE A 1078 5.41 35.35 13.74
N GLY A 1079 5.72 34.78 12.57
CA GLY A 1079 4.74 34.14 11.72
C GLY A 1079 4.94 32.64 11.70
N HIS A 1080 5.97 32.19 10.99
CA HIS A 1080 6.19 30.76 10.76
C HIS A 1080 6.98 30.11 11.91
N GLN A 1081 6.80 28.79 12.08
CA GLN A 1081 7.62 28.00 13.01
C GLN A 1081 9.02 27.70 12.45
N ASP A 1082 9.20 27.90 11.14
CA ASP A 1082 10.41 27.62 10.39
C ASP A 1082 10.85 28.77 9.48
N CYS A 1083 11.98 28.57 8.79
CA CYS A 1083 12.56 29.54 7.86
C CYS A 1083 11.56 29.92 6.75
N VAL A 1084 11.49 31.21 6.42
CA VAL A 1084 10.55 31.71 5.39
C VAL A 1084 11.30 31.96 4.08
N ARG A 1085 11.00 31.19 3.04
CA ARG A 1085 11.75 31.20 1.77
C ARG A 1085 11.22 32.18 0.75
N SER A 1086 9.90 32.35 0.70
CA SER A 1086 9.24 33.09 -0.37
C SER A 1086 8.18 34.05 0.18
N CYS A 1087 8.02 35.20 -0.48
CA CYS A 1087 6.96 36.14 -0.21
C CYS A 1087 6.47 36.82 -1.48
N ARG A 1088 5.18 37.18 -1.51
CA ARG A 1088 4.62 37.95 -2.62
C ARG A 1088 3.40 38.77 -2.22
N PHE A 1089 3.33 39.99 -2.73
CA PHE A 1089 2.15 40.86 -2.57
C PHE A 1089 1.07 40.52 -3.60
N SER A 1090 -0.18 40.70 -3.20
CA SER A 1090 -1.33 40.73 -4.12
C SER A 1090 -1.28 41.95 -5.04
N TRP A 1091 -2.04 41.90 -6.14
CA TRP A 1091 -2.10 42.98 -7.12
C TRP A 1091 -2.70 44.26 -6.53
N ASP A 1092 -3.70 44.13 -5.66
CA ASP A 1092 -4.29 45.23 -4.89
C ASP A 1092 -3.40 45.78 -3.75
N SER A 1093 -2.23 45.16 -3.52
CA SER A 1093 -1.29 45.47 -2.44
C SER A 1093 -1.88 45.40 -1.01
N GLN A 1094 -3.03 44.73 -0.82
CA GLN A 1094 -3.70 44.57 0.48
C GLN A 1094 -3.31 43.28 1.20
N ARG A 1095 -2.87 42.25 0.47
CA ARG A 1095 -2.54 40.92 0.99
C ARG A 1095 -1.07 40.57 0.72
N LEU A 1096 -0.46 39.81 1.61
CA LEU A 1096 0.89 39.26 1.46
C LEU A 1096 0.83 37.75 1.69
N ALA A 1097 1.30 36.96 0.73
CA ALA A 1097 1.48 35.52 0.88
C ALA A 1097 2.93 35.21 1.25
N THR A 1098 3.15 34.27 2.17
CA THR A 1098 4.48 33.79 2.58
C THR A 1098 4.53 32.28 2.67
N GLY A 1099 5.66 31.70 2.28
CA GLY A 1099 5.90 30.26 2.29
C GLY A 1099 7.15 29.88 3.09
N ASP A 1100 7.08 28.78 3.84
CA ASP A 1100 8.19 28.29 4.69
C ASP A 1100 8.84 26.97 4.23
N ASP A 1101 9.88 26.56 4.96
CA ASP A 1101 10.64 25.33 4.74
C ASP A 1101 9.81 24.05 4.93
N ASN A 1102 8.78 24.10 5.78
CA ASN A 1102 7.88 22.98 6.03
C ASN A 1102 6.73 22.90 5.01
N GLY A 1103 6.71 23.79 4.01
CA GLY A 1103 5.67 23.77 2.98
C GLY A 1103 4.38 24.50 3.37
N GLN A 1104 4.36 25.25 4.47
CA GLN A 1104 3.21 26.00 4.94
C GLN A 1104 3.11 27.34 4.24
N ILE A 1105 1.90 27.69 3.79
CA ILE A 1105 1.60 28.98 3.18
C ILE A 1105 0.69 29.78 4.10
N ARG A 1106 1.01 31.05 4.33
CA ARG A 1106 0.22 31.97 5.15
C ARG A 1106 -0.12 33.23 4.39
N LEU A 1107 -1.33 33.72 4.63
CA LEU A 1107 -1.86 34.96 4.08
C LEU A 1107 -1.96 36.02 5.17
N TRP A 1108 -1.44 37.21 4.89
CA TRP A 1108 -1.33 38.32 5.83
C TRP A 1108 -2.04 39.56 5.30
N SER A 1109 -2.63 40.35 6.20
CA SER A 1109 -3.14 41.68 5.90
C SER A 1109 -1.98 42.67 5.86
N VAL A 1110 -1.83 43.40 4.76
CA VAL A 1110 -0.79 44.43 4.62
C VAL A 1110 -1.10 45.66 5.46
N LYS A 1111 -2.37 45.98 5.72
CA LYS A 1111 -2.75 47.14 6.54
C LYS A 1111 -2.30 46.99 8.00
N ASP A 1112 -2.74 45.89 8.62
CA ASP A 1112 -2.63 45.69 10.07
C ASP A 1112 -1.52 44.71 10.47
N GLY A 1113 -0.95 43.97 9.51
CA GLY A 1113 0.03 42.91 9.77
C GLY A 1113 -0.57 41.67 10.44
N SER A 1114 -1.89 41.54 10.48
CA SER A 1114 -2.58 40.37 11.05
C SER A 1114 -2.52 39.17 10.12
N LEU A 1115 -2.42 37.97 10.70
CA LEU A 1115 -2.61 36.72 9.97
C LEU A 1115 -4.08 36.63 9.52
N LEU A 1116 -4.32 36.57 8.22
CA LEU A 1116 -5.65 36.36 7.65
C LEU A 1116 -6.01 34.88 7.67
N LYS A 1117 -5.11 34.05 7.14
CA LYS A 1117 -5.36 32.61 7.00
C LYS A 1117 -4.09 31.81 6.88
N ILE A 1118 -4.18 30.54 7.27
CA ILE A 1118 -3.19 29.51 6.98
C ILE A 1118 -3.81 28.65 5.88
N CYS A 1119 -3.11 28.52 4.76
CA CYS A 1119 -3.54 27.65 3.68
C CYS A 1119 -3.26 26.20 4.11
N SER A 1120 -4.29 25.54 4.62
CA SER A 1120 -4.29 24.13 5.04
C SER A 1120 -5.69 23.55 4.82
N ARG A 1121 -5.78 22.25 4.59
CA ARG A 1121 -7.08 21.56 4.49
C ARG A 1121 -7.65 21.39 5.91
N ASP A 1122 -8.94 21.63 6.11
CA ASP A 1122 -9.66 21.55 7.41
C ASP A 1122 -9.76 20.11 8.02
N GLY A 1123 -8.86 19.19 7.66
CA GLY A 1123 -8.76 17.85 8.25
C GLY A 1123 -7.77 17.82 9.42
N LYS A 1124 -8.14 17.19 10.54
CA LYS A 1124 -7.36 17.12 11.79
C LYS A 1124 -5.99 16.41 11.71
N ASP A 1125 -5.57 15.93 10.53
CA ASP A 1125 -4.26 15.30 10.33
C ASP A 1125 -3.25 16.32 9.78
N GLY A 1126 -2.55 16.99 10.71
CA GLY A 1126 -1.72 18.18 10.45
C GLY A 1126 -0.42 18.00 9.63
N MET A 1127 -0.12 16.81 9.09
CA MET A 1127 1.09 16.56 8.28
C MET A 1127 0.83 16.56 6.76
N ASP A 1128 -0.39 16.23 6.31
CA ASP A 1128 -0.66 15.92 4.88
C ASP A 1128 -1.16 17.13 4.05
N SER A 1129 -1.27 18.32 4.67
CA SER A 1129 -1.77 19.54 4.02
C SER A 1129 -0.67 20.49 3.52
N LEU A 1130 0.56 20.30 3.98
CA LEU A 1130 1.73 21.09 3.64
C LEU A 1130 2.29 20.70 2.26
N HIS A 1131 3.02 21.60 1.60
CA HIS A 1131 3.79 21.23 0.40
C HIS A 1131 4.78 20.10 0.73
N GLY A 1132 5.02 19.19 -0.24
CA GLY A 1132 6.10 18.22 -0.14
C GLY A 1132 7.43 18.97 -0.23
N GLY A 1133 8.05 19.27 0.90
CA GLY A 1133 9.23 20.13 0.99
C GLY A 1133 8.89 21.63 0.99
N TRP A 1134 9.92 22.46 0.78
CA TRP A 1134 9.83 23.90 0.97
C TRP A 1134 9.09 24.65 -0.14
N VAL A 1135 8.46 25.78 0.19
CA VAL A 1135 7.76 26.63 -0.79
C VAL A 1135 8.76 27.56 -1.49
N THR A 1136 8.99 27.33 -2.78
CA THR A 1136 10.00 28.05 -3.56
C THR A 1136 9.51 29.38 -4.13
N ASP A 1137 8.27 29.43 -4.61
CA ASP A 1137 7.70 30.63 -5.24
C ASP A 1137 6.17 30.69 -5.07
N LEU A 1138 5.63 31.91 -5.17
CA LEU A 1138 4.22 32.24 -4.99
C LEU A 1138 3.79 33.24 -6.06
N HIS A 1139 2.53 33.20 -6.49
CA HIS A 1139 1.97 34.12 -7.50
C HIS A 1139 0.46 34.32 -7.33
N PHE A 1140 -0.01 35.56 -7.16
CA PHE A 1140 -1.43 35.90 -7.16
C PHE A 1140 -1.99 36.03 -8.57
N SER A 1141 -3.25 35.65 -8.73
CA SER A 1141 -4.03 35.97 -9.93
C SER A 1141 -4.32 37.47 -10.02
N PRO A 1142 -4.48 38.05 -11.23
CA PRO A 1142 -4.77 39.47 -11.41
C PRO A 1142 -6.02 39.99 -10.68
N ASP A 1143 -6.97 39.10 -10.40
CA ASP A 1143 -8.19 39.37 -9.62
C ASP A 1143 -8.05 39.06 -8.11
N ASP A 1144 -6.85 38.66 -7.67
CA ASP A 1144 -6.49 38.30 -6.29
C ASP A 1144 -7.36 37.20 -5.64
N SER A 1145 -8.09 36.43 -6.45
CA SER A 1145 -8.97 35.35 -6.00
C SER A 1145 -8.25 34.00 -5.85
N LEU A 1146 -7.19 33.79 -6.64
CA LEU A 1146 -6.38 32.58 -6.69
C LEU A 1146 -4.93 32.87 -6.32
N LEU A 1147 -4.31 31.91 -5.65
CA LEU A 1147 -2.88 31.91 -5.37
C LEU A 1147 -2.25 30.64 -5.91
N VAL A 1148 -1.21 30.78 -6.73
CA VAL A 1148 -0.37 29.69 -7.19
C VAL A 1148 0.87 29.61 -6.33
N SER A 1149 1.27 28.38 -6.01
CA SER A 1149 2.44 28.09 -5.20
C SER A 1149 3.23 26.92 -5.75
N THR A 1150 4.55 26.99 -5.63
CA THR A 1150 5.46 25.89 -5.99
C THR A 1150 6.27 25.41 -4.80
N GLY A 1151 6.47 24.10 -4.75
CA GLY A 1151 7.39 23.42 -3.84
C GLY A 1151 7.83 22.11 -4.46
N GLY A 1152 7.55 20.98 -3.81
CA GLY A 1152 7.63 19.66 -4.44
C GLY A 1152 6.62 19.46 -5.58
N TYR A 1153 5.49 20.17 -5.54
CA TYR A 1153 4.45 20.17 -6.57
C TYR A 1153 3.86 21.57 -6.74
N ILE A 1154 2.95 21.75 -7.71
CA ILE A 1154 2.26 23.02 -7.94
C ILE A 1154 0.85 22.93 -7.35
N LYS A 1155 0.49 23.90 -6.50
CA LYS A 1155 -0.86 23.99 -5.92
C LYS A 1155 -1.51 25.33 -6.26
N TRP A 1156 -2.79 25.28 -6.62
CA TRP A 1156 -3.69 26.44 -6.75
C TRP A 1156 -4.59 26.51 -5.53
N TRP A 1157 -4.62 27.66 -4.87
CA TRP A 1157 -5.36 27.92 -3.66
C TRP A 1157 -6.47 28.94 -3.90
N ASN A 1158 -7.60 28.74 -3.27
CA ASN A 1158 -8.60 29.79 -3.10
C ASN A 1158 -8.15 30.73 -1.97
N VAL A 1159 -7.98 32.01 -2.26
CA VAL A 1159 -7.41 32.96 -1.30
C VAL A 1159 -8.36 33.24 -0.12
N ASP A 1160 -9.68 33.21 -0.34
CA ASP A 1160 -10.67 33.51 0.71
C ASP A 1160 -10.92 32.28 1.62
N LYS A 1161 -10.98 31.08 1.02
CA LYS A 1161 -11.19 29.83 1.77
C LYS A 1161 -9.90 29.26 2.37
N GLY A 1162 -8.74 29.50 1.76
CA GLY A 1162 -7.47 28.86 2.14
C GLY A 1162 -7.37 27.38 1.73
N GLU A 1163 -8.32 26.90 0.92
CA GLU A 1163 -8.38 25.52 0.44
C GLU A 1163 -7.61 25.36 -0.87
N ALA A 1164 -6.93 24.23 -1.03
CA ALA A 1164 -6.32 23.85 -2.30
C ALA A 1164 -7.43 23.42 -3.28
N LEU A 1165 -7.51 24.09 -4.43
CA LEU A 1165 -8.45 23.78 -5.50
C LEU A 1165 -7.93 22.69 -6.43
N GLN A 1166 -6.63 22.71 -6.71
CA GLN A 1166 -5.99 21.74 -7.59
C GLN A 1166 -4.51 21.57 -7.25
N THR A 1167 -4.01 20.35 -7.47
CA THR A 1167 -2.59 20.00 -7.37
C THR A 1167 -2.12 19.41 -8.69
N PHE A 1168 -0.99 19.90 -9.20
CA PHE A 1168 -0.30 19.34 -10.35
C PHE A 1168 1.02 18.73 -9.88
N PHE A 1169 1.22 17.45 -10.21
CA PHE A 1169 2.40 16.69 -9.84
C PHE A 1169 3.40 16.68 -11.01
N PRO A 1170 4.52 17.42 -10.93
CA PRO A 1170 5.61 17.27 -11.88
C PRO A 1170 6.28 15.88 -11.75
N THR A 1171 7.01 15.44 -12.77
CA THR A 1171 7.73 14.17 -12.71
C THR A 1171 8.97 14.24 -11.80
N GLY A 1172 9.66 15.39 -11.77
CA GLY A 1172 10.75 15.70 -10.84
C GLY A 1172 10.27 16.35 -9.54
N SER A 1173 11.23 16.69 -8.67
CA SER A 1173 11.00 17.38 -7.39
C SER A 1173 11.66 18.76 -7.38
N ALA A 1174 11.36 19.56 -6.35
CA ALA A 1174 11.99 20.86 -6.09
C ALA A 1174 11.94 21.84 -7.28
N LEU A 1175 10.73 22.28 -7.63
CA LEU A 1175 10.52 23.29 -8.68
C LEU A 1175 11.20 24.61 -8.30
N LYS A 1176 11.94 25.22 -9.24
CA LYS A 1176 12.73 26.43 -8.96
C LYS A 1176 11.89 27.70 -8.83
N LYS A 1177 11.33 28.18 -9.94
CA LYS A 1177 10.49 29.38 -10.03
C LYS A 1177 9.40 29.12 -11.05
N ILE A 1178 8.21 29.66 -10.79
CA ILE A 1178 7.11 29.59 -11.72
C ILE A 1178 6.93 30.95 -12.39
N HIS A 1179 6.85 30.94 -13.71
CA HIS A 1179 6.54 32.12 -14.50
C HIS A 1179 5.08 32.06 -14.91
N VAL A 1180 4.34 33.14 -14.68
CA VAL A 1180 2.91 33.20 -14.94
C VAL A 1180 2.64 34.27 -15.99
N SER A 1181 1.77 33.97 -16.94
CA SER A 1181 1.34 34.93 -17.96
C SER A 1181 0.48 36.05 -17.36
N PRO A 1182 0.43 37.24 -17.97
CA PRO A 1182 -0.35 38.38 -17.45
C PRO A 1182 -1.85 38.12 -17.33
N ASP A 1183 -2.40 37.25 -18.18
CA ASP A 1183 -3.80 36.82 -18.17
C ASP A 1183 -4.06 35.63 -17.21
N PHE A 1184 -3.02 35.13 -16.53
CA PHE A 1184 -3.10 34.00 -15.59
C PHE A 1184 -3.65 32.70 -16.20
N SER A 1185 -3.45 32.53 -17.51
CA SER A 1185 -3.86 31.35 -18.25
C SER A 1185 -2.72 30.35 -18.45
N THR A 1186 -1.48 30.83 -18.53
CA THR A 1186 -0.31 30.02 -18.91
C THR A 1186 0.76 30.11 -17.82
N PHE A 1187 1.33 28.96 -17.46
CA PHE A 1187 2.36 28.83 -16.43
C PHE A 1187 3.55 28.08 -17.00
N VAL A 1188 4.77 28.56 -16.72
CA VAL A 1188 6.01 27.95 -17.21
C VAL A 1188 6.92 27.69 -16.03
N THR A 1189 7.40 26.45 -15.89
CA THR A 1189 8.32 26.05 -14.83
C THR A 1189 9.27 24.95 -15.29
N ILE A 1190 10.34 24.72 -14.53
CA ILE A 1190 11.34 23.69 -14.76
C ILE A 1190 11.61 22.97 -13.44
N ASP A 1191 11.71 21.64 -13.48
CA ASP A 1191 12.06 20.81 -12.33
C ASP A 1191 13.58 20.58 -12.18
N ASN A 1192 13.98 19.82 -11.16
CA ASN A 1192 15.37 19.43 -10.93
C ASN A 1192 15.94 18.47 -11.98
N ILE A 1193 15.07 17.74 -12.70
CA ILE A 1193 15.44 16.84 -13.79
C ILE A 1193 15.72 17.62 -15.09
N GLY A 1194 15.23 18.86 -15.18
CA GLY A 1194 15.42 19.73 -16.35
C GLY A 1194 14.29 19.63 -17.37
N ILE A 1195 13.15 19.05 -16.99
CA ILE A 1195 11.94 19.01 -17.82
C ILE A 1195 11.28 20.38 -17.78
N LEU A 1196 11.01 20.94 -18.96
CA LEU A 1196 10.22 22.16 -19.11
C LEU A 1196 8.73 21.81 -19.07
N TYR A 1197 7.97 22.49 -18.23
CA TYR A 1197 6.52 22.41 -18.17
C TYR A 1197 5.91 23.70 -18.69
N ILE A 1198 5.19 23.62 -19.81
CA ILE A 1198 4.31 24.69 -20.30
C ILE A 1198 2.87 24.27 -20.01
N LEU A 1199 2.29 24.87 -18.98
CA LEU A 1199 0.97 24.54 -18.46
C LEU A 1199 -0.04 25.60 -18.89
N GLN A 1200 -1.20 25.18 -19.35
CA GLN A 1200 -2.30 26.05 -19.76
C GLN A 1200 -3.58 25.70 -19.01
N ARG A 1201 -4.25 26.70 -18.45
CA ARG A 1201 -5.55 26.56 -17.82
C ARG A 1201 -6.61 26.27 -18.88
N LEU A 1202 -7.37 25.21 -18.69
CA LEU A 1202 -8.56 24.91 -19.49
C LEU A 1202 -9.70 25.86 -19.08
N MET A 1203 -10.39 26.41 -20.08
CA MET A 1203 -11.52 27.33 -19.91
C MET A 1203 -12.83 26.67 -20.32
#